data_AF-A0A428NR94-F1
#
_entry.id   AF-A0A428NR94-F1
#
_cell.length_a   1.000
_cell.length_b   1.000
_cell.length_c   1.000
_cell.angle_alpha   90.00
_cell.angle_beta   90.00
_cell.angle_gamma   90.00
#
_symmetry.space_group_name_H-M   'P 1'
#
loop_
_entity.id
_entity.type
_entity.pdbx_description
1 polymer ?
#
loop_
_entity_poly.entity_id
_entity_poly.type
_entity_poly.pdbx_seq_one_letter_code
_entity_poly.pdbx_strand_id
1 'polypeptide(L)'
;MTSDGPGDGPPASSLALNTREDGPYVLRTLLDEVPLSADGSQDDIKINCVDYLDSNLYVGTSASELLHFVQIPPDPKDKSGQPVYILASRLCPQYVETPGTPASRPGVQQILLLPRVGKACILCNWTVTFYSLPELSPVFGSTLVKNCSWIGGVDLNEPLFDDGSSERSSGVTILLSLMRKIQVVRVGEDARAFKKIDFSGSTLSVRRDSIACVADSKSYALIDVEQQLKIPLMSISSLEETTPPNEIGHAQSIAADTSSGILRSSSAASRPSSEAPGHSRSTSLGGSILGSIRRQDQRGIESEDPVSRNPTPPQPSTSPRPPIERTSSPNPPSLDKPLPAAPSPSGTPVPLASPRPKPGSVFLKPHITSPTPDEFLIVTGTSPLEPGIGMFVNLDGDPTRPTLEFARYPREIVVDSPSTDLASSQSGLPQLEEGYVLASMTKEHDNDLYHGLEIQRLDAGSATHPQRHWLTATQAGLDAVYGIRSLVGREETRFEEIVDRLCQRRYTPFSVSPSTPDPASASLKSVDSRTALSIEQLSKEKELFERNMDSQDEESLPEEWEANRNSEGEEFTRQLAKAEARIAVWSGSRIWWAIRNPLLIQLDAALEAACPGRVFSPYDLDRRAIFVALNQIRGQEARTELEFLTLGYIRQKAGILLLVNMLKSPEGKKFAESEIKALEEVLVESSLDPRVVLSLIPSIRNEIIEGQRGIWICGGVRKTADAYLRSRDFEVTAKDGIGTLEPMTMHFLRRYLGTWRKRKGFGSVADEREVFHTVDAALLLVLLEIDQHSPKGLGKGGVVRSELYEVVDKGVDCFDRAVGLLESYRRLFVLSRLYQSRKMSSDVLATWRRIIEGEADVGQELRDGEQRVREYLTKISNQALVQEYGVWLANRNPKLGVQVFAEDKGRAPKFEPAQVVEILREEAPEAVKYYLEHLVFGKGHTTYINDLMAYYLDVVVTDLQTSSVSRDIVRATYAAYRALQAPKPSYSHFLRDNAPDDNEVWHSRLRLLQLLGDAHDYDAAAIRDRISSLPDDLLVPETIILAGRERKHDDALRLLIHNLGDYDTAVSYCLRGGARTSGAAPAQRPSIEEQHRLFHVVLREFLTIEDASDRVEQTGALLERFGGWFEIDEVLGLIPDDWSVDIISGFLVGALKRLVGERRETMLTRALSGAENLRVNYDLVVKIEEKGPSVEAPN
;
A
#
# COMPACT_ATOMS: atom_id res chain seq x y z
N MET A 1 66.85 8.36 30.68
CA MET A 1 67.21 9.43 29.72
C MET A 1 66.30 9.28 28.51
N THR A 2 66.22 10.29 27.63
CA THR A 2 65.16 10.43 26.62
C THR A 2 65.39 9.68 25.33
N SER A 3 64.35 9.00 24.81
CA SER A 3 64.09 8.81 23.38
C SER A 3 62.66 8.31 23.15
N ASP A 4 61.88 9.09 22.43
CA ASP A 4 60.82 8.73 21.46
C ASP A 4 59.71 7.74 21.85
N GLY A 5 58.46 8.21 21.77
CA GLY A 5 57.24 7.39 21.90
C GLY A 5 56.73 6.85 20.56
N PRO A 6 55.77 5.91 20.57
CA PRO A 6 55.16 5.39 19.36
C PRO A 6 54.33 6.47 18.65
N GLY A 7 54.50 6.61 17.34
CA GLY A 7 53.69 7.51 16.53
C GLY A 7 52.46 6.80 15.97
N ASP A 8 51.28 7.40 16.16
CA ASP A 8 50.05 6.99 15.47
C ASP A 8 50.16 7.27 13.97
N GLY A 9 50.64 6.28 13.21
CA GLY A 9 50.41 6.20 11.77
C GLY A 9 49.00 5.65 11.51
N PRO A 10 48.19 6.26 10.63
CA PRO A 10 46.90 5.67 10.26
C PRO A 10 47.14 4.29 9.61
N PRO A 11 46.28 3.29 9.87
CA PRO A 11 46.43 1.96 9.28
C PRO A 11 46.44 2.08 7.75
N ALA A 12 47.48 1.52 7.13
CA ALA A 12 47.71 1.69 5.70
C ALA A 12 46.63 0.99 4.88
N SER A 13 45.63 1.76 4.41
CA SER A 13 44.63 1.28 3.46
C SER A 13 45.30 0.98 2.12
N SER A 14 45.80 -0.25 1.98
CA SER A 14 46.46 -0.76 0.78
C SER A 14 45.61 -0.53 -0.47
N LEU A 15 46.27 -0.26 -1.60
CA LEU A 15 45.64 -0.03 -2.90
C LEU A 15 44.99 -1.32 -3.45
N ALA A 16 43.82 -1.65 -2.91
CA ALA A 16 42.96 -2.69 -3.47
C ALA A 16 42.42 -2.24 -4.84
N LEU A 17 42.71 -3.02 -5.87
CA LEU A 17 41.79 -3.13 -7.01
C LEU A 17 40.48 -3.71 -6.45
N ASN A 18 39.35 -3.05 -6.71
CA ASN A 18 38.04 -3.50 -6.23
C ASN A 18 37.64 -4.83 -6.92
N THR A 19 38.08 -5.96 -6.37
CA THR A 19 37.41 -7.25 -6.58
C THR A 19 35.97 -7.08 -6.11
N ARG A 20 35.02 -7.16 -7.03
CA ARG A 20 33.61 -7.08 -6.66
C ARG A 20 33.22 -8.33 -5.89
N GLU A 21 32.53 -8.15 -4.77
CA GLU A 21 31.93 -9.24 -4.00
C GLU A 21 30.51 -9.55 -4.52
N ASP A 22 30.29 -9.38 -5.84
CA ASP A 22 29.04 -9.69 -6.56
C ASP A 22 28.96 -11.15 -7.04
N GLY A 23 30.04 -11.93 -6.88
CA GLY A 23 30.08 -13.36 -7.25
C GLY A 23 29.53 -14.31 -6.17
N PRO A 24 29.20 -15.57 -6.53
CA PRO A 24 28.56 -16.54 -5.65
C PRO A 24 29.48 -17.14 -4.56
N TYR A 25 30.78 -16.89 -4.61
CA TYR A 25 31.74 -17.29 -3.57
C TYR A 25 32.70 -16.15 -3.24
N VAL A 26 33.18 -16.14 -2.00
CA VAL A 26 34.21 -15.23 -1.50
C VAL A 26 35.33 -16.04 -0.84
N LEU A 27 36.56 -15.52 -0.90
CA LEU A 27 37.72 -16.09 -0.22
C LEU A 27 37.91 -15.41 1.14
N ARG A 28 37.90 -16.19 2.23
CA ARG A 28 38.24 -15.72 3.59
C ARG A 28 39.52 -16.41 4.05
N THR A 29 40.43 -15.70 4.68
CA THR A 29 41.72 -16.26 5.13
C THR A 29 41.49 -17.36 6.17
N LEU A 30 42.06 -18.54 5.91
CA LEU A 30 42.13 -19.66 6.85
C LEU A 30 43.49 -19.63 7.56
N LEU A 31 44.58 -19.49 6.80
CA LEU A 31 45.93 -19.31 7.34
C LEU A 31 46.78 -18.49 6.37
N ASP A 32 47.31 -17.36 6.84
CA ASP A 32 48.35 -16.59 6.17
C ASP A 32 49.76 -17.10 6.59
N GLU A 33 50.76 -16.86 5.75
CA GLU A 33 52.19 -17.16 5.98
C GLU A 33 52.48 -18.55 6.60
N VAL A 34 51.97 -19.62 5.98
CA VAL A 34 52.35 -21.01 6.34
C VAL A 34 53.87 -21.16 6.33
N PRO A 35 54.52 -21.62 7.44
CA PRO A 35 55.97 -21.73 7.54
C PRO A 35 56.52 -22.93 6.74
N LEU A 36 56.59 -22.79 5.41
CA LEU A 36 56.93 -23.87 4.47
C LEU A 36 58.37 -24.41 4.62
N SER A 37 59.29 -23.63 5.18
CA SER A 37 60.67 -24.04 5.51
C SER A 37 60.94 -23.92 7.00
N ALA A 38 61.75 -24.82 7.56
CA ALA A 38 62.27 -24.70 8.92
C ALA A 38 63.39 -23.65 9.04
N ASP A 39 64.15 -23.43 7.96
CA ASP A 39 65.35 -22.57 7.92
C ASP A 39 65.06 -21.19 7.29
N GLY A 40 63.81 -20.92 6.90
CA GLY A 40 63.35 -19.60 6.43
C GLY A 40 63.52 -19.30 4.93
N SER A 41 64.21 -20.14 4.15
CA SER A 41 64.28 -20.02 2.69
C SER A 41 62.97 -20.48 2.02
N GLN A 42 62.20 -19.58 1.38
CA GLN A 42 60.83 -19.88 0.94
C GLN A 42 60.68 -20.27 -0.54
N ASP A 43 61.62 -19.90 -1.42
CA ASP A 43 61.36 -19.69 -2.85
C ASP A 43 60.94 -20.94 -3.68
N ASP A 44 61.34 -22.16 -3.28
CA ASP A 44 61.08 -23.41 -4.04
C ASP A 44 60.05 -24.37 -3.39
N ILE A 45 59.59 -24.09 -2.16
CA ILE A 45 58.67 -25.00 -1.44
C ILE A 45 57.23 -24.57 -1.68
N LYS A 46 56.33 -25.54 -1.92
CA LYS A 46 54.91 -25.29 -2.17
C LYS A 46 54.00 -26.26 -1.41
N ILE A 47 52.76 -25.83 -1.20
CA ILE A 47 51.67 -26.66 -0.69
C ILE A 47 51.14 -27.54 -1.85
N ASN A 48 51.21 -28.85 -1.69
CA ASN A 48 50.68 -29.82 -2.65
C ASN A 48 49.22 -30.19 -2.34
N CYS A 49 48.86 -30.32 -1.06
CA CYS A 49 47.51 -30.65 -0.62
C CYS A 49 47.25 -30.15 0.80
N VAL A 50 45.97 -29.89 1.09
CA VAL A 50 45.45 -29.46 2.40
C VAL A 50 44.30 -30.40 2.77
N ASP A 51 44.13 -30.70 4.05
CA ASP A 51 42.93 -31.35 4.58
C ASP A 51 42.60 -30.79 5.97
N TYR A 52 41.36 -30.88 6.41
CA TYR A 52 40.88 -30.31 7.67
C TYR A 52 39.88 -31.24 8.34
N LEU A 53 39.94 -31.32 9.67
CA LEU A 53 39.01 -32.08 10.50
C LEU A 53 39.02 -31.53 11.92
N ASP A 54 37.84 -31.23 12.48
CA ASP A 54 37.63 -30.93 13.90
C ASP A 54 38.67 -29.96 14.49
N SER A 55 38.77 -28.74 13.93
CA SER A 55 39.74 -27.71 14.35
C SER A 55 41.23 -28.08 14.20
N ASN A 56 41.54 -29.08 13.37
CA ASN A 56 42.90 -29.46 12.99
C ASN A 56 43.10 -29.31 11.47
N LEU A 57 44.14 -28.58 11.07
CA LEU A 57 44.50 -28.30 9.68
C LEU A 57 45.80 -29.04 9.32
N TYR A 58 45.77 -29.83 8.25
CA TYR A 58 46.87 -30.68 7.80
C TYR A 58 47.35 -30.23 6.42
N VAL A 59 48.65 -29.93 6.27
CA VAL A 59 49.23 -29.34 5.05
C VAL A 59 50.42 -30.17 4.58
N GLY A 60 50.31 -30.75 3.38
CA GLY A 60 51.37 -31.55 2.75
C GLY A 60 52.20 -30.73 1.77
N THR A 61 53.53 -30.73 1.93
CA THR A 61 54.45 -29.90 1.12
C THR A 61 55.23 -30.70 0.07
N SER A 62 55.76 -29.99 -0.93
CA SER A 62 56.73 -30.53 -1.90
C SER A 62 58.04 -31.01 -1.24
N ALA A 63 58.40 -30.49 -0.06
CA ALA A 63 59.61 -30.87 0.68
C ALA A 63 59.54 -32.29 1.29
N SER A 64 58.43 -33.02 1.12
CA SER A 64 58.11 -34.28 1.83
C SER A 64 57.82 -34.08 3.32
N GLU A 65 57.32 -32.91 3.70
CA GLU A 65 56.86 -32.63 5.06
C GLU A 65 55.33 -32.56 5.14
N LEU A 66 54.81 -32.94 6.31
CA LEU A 66 53.42 -32.84 6.72
C LEU A 66 53.37 -31.91 7.94
N LEU A 67 52.75 -30.76 7.78
CA LEU A 67 52.53 -29.78 8.83
C LEU A 67 51.12 -29.99 9.41
N HIS A 68 51.01 -29.96 10.73
CA HIS A 68 49.74 -30.07 11.45
C HIS A 68 49.58 -28.85 12.36
N PHE A 69 48.51 -28.10 12.12
CA PHE A 69 48.13 -26.94 12.91
C PHE A 69 46.87 -27.23 13.71
N VAL A 70 46.84 -26.76 14.95
CA VAL A 70 45.65 -26.79 15.81
C VAL A 70 45.08 -25.37 15.86
N GLN A 71 43.77 -25.27 15.65
CA GLN A 71 43.02 -24.03 15.79
C GLN A 71 42.78 -23.72 17.27
N ILE A 72 43.18 -22.54 17.72
CA ILE A 72 42.78 -21.98 19.01
C ILE A 72 41.56 -21.08 18.76
N PRO A 73 40.40 -21.33 19.37
CA PRO A 73 39.26 -20.43 19.26
C PRO A 73 39.56 -19.09 19.95
N PRO A 74 38.95 -17.98 19.49
CA PRO A 74 39.11 -16.67 20.12
C PRO A 74 38.58 -16.67 21.57
N ASP A 75 39.03 -15.69 22.38
CA ASP A 75 38.46 -15.46 23.72
C ASP A 75 36.95 -15.18 23.56
N PRO A 76 36.04 -15.87 24.26
CA PRO A 76 34.59 -15.62 24.17
C PRO A 76 34.17 -14.18 24.54
N LYS A 77 35.06 -13.37 25.12
CA LYS A 77 34.86 -11.93 25.35
C LYS A 77 35.21 -11.07 24.12
N ASP A 78 36.13 -11.52 23.26
CA ASP A 78 36.43 -10.84 22.00
C ASP A 78 35.45 -11.31 20.92
N LYS A 79 34.30 -10.61 20.85
CA LYS A 79 33.26 -10.87 19.84
C LYS A 79 33.75 -10.69 18.38
N SER A 80 34.93 -10.08 18.17
CA SER A 80 35.57 -9.85 16.87
C SER A 80 36.78 -10.75 16.60
N GLY A 81 37.19 -11.57 17.57
CA GLY A 81 38.43 -12.35 17.49
C GLY A 81 38.37 -13.40 16.39
N GLN A 82 39.42 -13.44 15.56
CA GLN A 82 39.61 -14.53 14.61
C GLN A 82 40.32 -15.71 15.29
N PRO A 83 40.02 -16.97 14.91
CA PRO A 83 40.72 -18.13 15.44
C PRO A 83 42.20 -18.15 15.01
N VAL A 84 43.08 -18.53 15.93
CA VAL A 84 44.54 -18.51 15.72
C VAL A 84 45.06 -19.93 15.54
N TYR A 85 45.68 -20.21 14.40
CA TYR A 85 46.29 -21.52 14.14
C TYR A 85 47.72 -21.58 14.68
N ILE A 86 48.01 -22.58 15.53
CA ILE A 86 49.37 -22.86 16.01
C ILE A 86 49.92 -24.13 15.36
N LEU A 87 51.20 -24.13 14.95
CA LEU A 87 51.88 -25.32 14.43
C LEU A 87 52.12 -26.31 15.58
N ALA A 88 51.37 -27.41 15.60
CA ALA A 88 51.45 -28.45 16.64
C ALA A 88 52.50 -29.52 16.31
N SER A 89 52.65 -29.89 15.03
CA SER A 89 53.75 -30.77 14.60
C SER A 89 54.22 -30.54 13.16
N ARG A 90 55.49 -30.85 12.90
CA ARG A 90 56.11 -30.98 11.57
C ARG A 90 56.69 -32.39 11.48
N LEU A 91 56.18 -33.19 10.54
CA LEU A 91 56.52 -34.60 10.40
C LEU A 91 57.04 -34.88 8.98
N CYS A 92 57.99 -35.80 8.84
CA CYS A 92 58.49 -36.29 7.55
C CYS A 92 58.01 -37.73 7.35
N PRO A 93 56.97 -37.99 6.53
CA PRO A 93 56.44 -39.33 6.33
C PRO A 93 57.48 -40.32 5.80
N GLN A 94 57.46 -41.55 6.29
CA GLN A 94 58.38 -42.59 5.82
C GLN A 94 58.05 -43.00 4.37
N TYR A 95 59.02 -42.85 3.47
CA TYR A 95 58.96 -43.34 2.10
C TYR A 95 60.12 -44.29 1.79
N VAL A 96 59.98 -45.11 0.75
CA VAL A 96 61.04 -46.03 0.30
C VAL A 96 61.53 -45.64 -1.08
N GLU A 97 62.84 -45.47 -1.22
CA GLU A 97 63.46 -45.19 -2.51
C GLU A 97 63.46 -46.42 -3.42
N THR A 98 62.67 -46.36 -4.50
CA THR A 98 62.63 -47.39 -5.54
C THR A 98 63.63 -47.02 -6.65
N PRO A 99 64.64 -47.85 -6.95
CA PRO A 99 65.61 -47.55 -8.01
C PRO A 99 64.91 -47.51 -9.38
N GLY A 100 64.96 -46.35 -10.04
CA GLY A 100 64.36 -46.12 -11.37
C GLY A 100 63.25 -45.07 -11.42
N THR A 101 62.83 -44.49 -10.30
CA THR A 101 61.96 -43.29 -10.30
C THR A 101 62.72 -42.05 -10.80
N PRO A 102 62.02 -41.03 -11.37
CA PRO A 102 62.65 -39.79 -11.81
C PRO A 102 63.29 -39.03 -10.62
N ALA A 103 64.28 -38.17 -10.92
CA ALA A 103 65.05 -37.44 -9.91
C ALA A 103 64.25 -36.37 -9.13
N SER A 104 63.03 -36.04 -9.58
CA SER A 104 62.12 -35.14 -8.86
C SER A 104 61.27 -35.93 -7.87
N ARG A 105 61.43 -35.65 -6.57
CA ARG A 105 60.58 -36.17 -5.49
C ARG A 105 59.29 -35.34 -5.44
N PRO A 106 58.09 -35.93 -5.56
CA PRO A 106 56.84 -35.15 -5.55
C PRO A 106 56.45 -34.61 -4.16
N GLY A 107 57.05 -35.10 -3.07
CA GLY A 107 56.73 -34.68 -1.71
C GLY A 107 55.55 -35.44 -1.10
N VAL A 108 54.80 -34.79 -0.21
CA VAL A 108 53.48 -35.29 0.22
C VAL A 108 52.48 -35.01 -0.90
N GLN A 109 51.94 -36.06 -1.49
CA GLN A 109 51.10 -36.00 -2.69
C GLN A 109 49.61 -35.93 -2.33
N GLN A 110 49.22 -36.64 -1.27
CA GLN A 110 47.84 -36.73 -0.86
C GLN A 110 47.71 -37.06 0.63
N ILE A 111 46.86 -36.29 1.30
CA ILE A 111 46.26 -36.61 2.60
C ILE A 111 44.87 -37.23 2.34
N LEU A 112 44.50 -38.23 3.14
CA LEU A 112 43.18 -38.85 3.22
C LEU A 112 42.85 -39.13 4.69
N LEU A 113 41.97 -38.34 5.29
CA LEU A 113 41.50 -38.51 6.67
C LEU A 113 40.36 -39.54 6.73
N LEU A 114 40.32 -40.39 7.76
CA LEU A 114 39.29 -41.41 7.98
C LEU A 114 38.70 -41.27 9.40
N PRO A 115 37.74 -40.35 9.64
CA PRO A 115 37.29 -39.99 10.99
C PRO A 115 36.67 -41.15 11.77
N ARG A 116 35.78 -41.95 11.14
CA ARG A 116 35.12 -43.15 11.73
C ARG A 116 36.06 -44.14 12.44
N VAL A 117 37.33 -44.19 12.05
CA VAL A 117 38.33 -45.09 12.65
C VAL A 117 39.47 -44.34 13.35
N GLY A 118 39.47 -43.00 13.34
CA GLY A 118 40.54 -42.17 13.91
C GLY A 118 41.90 -42.44 13.27
N LYS A 119 41.97 -42.50 11.93
CA LYS A 119 43.19 -42.80 11.16
C LYS A 119 43.37 -41.83 10.00
N ALA A 120 44.61 -41.57 9.62
CA ALA A 120 44.97 -40.86 8.38
C ALA A 120 45.83 -41.77 7.49
N CYS A 121 45.57 -41.73 6.19
CA CYS A 121 46.42 -42.32 5.16
C CYS A 121 47.16 -41.19 4.43
N ILE A 122 48.49 -41.27 4.37
CA ILE A 122 49.34 -40.24 3.75
C ILE A 122 50.15 -40.89 2.63
N LEU A 123 50.01 -40.35 1.41
CA LEU A 123 50.83 -40.72 0.26
C LEU A 123 52.00 -39.73 0.13
N CYS A 124 53.23 -40.22 0.34
CA CYS A 124 54.45 -39.43 0.20
C CYS A 124 55.47 -40.19 -0.64
N ASN A 125 56.02 -39.54 -1.67
CA ASN A 125 56.98 -40.11 -2.62
C ASN A 125 56.61 -41.54 -3.07
N TRP A 126 55.36 -41.73 -3.53
CA TRP A 126 54.76 -42.98 -4.00
C TRP A 126 54.66 -44.11 -2.96
N THR A 127 54.82 -43.79 -1.68
CA THR A 127 54.68 -44.71 -0.54
C THR A 127 53.50 -44.27 0.34
N VAL A 128 52.61 -45.19 0.70
CA VAL A 128 51.53 -44.94 1.66
C VAL A 128 51.99 -45.29 3.08
N THR A 129 51.74 -44.37 4.01
CA THR A 129 51.90 -44.53 5.46
C THR A 129 50.59 -44.26 6.18
N PHE A 130 50.44 -44.81 7.40
CA PHE A 130 49.24 -44.69 8.23
C PHE A 130 49.57 -44.03 9.57
N TYR A 131 48.69 -43.14 10.04
CA TYR A 131 48.82 -42.43 11.31
C TYR A 131 47.49 -42.39 12.08
N SER A 132 47.52 -42.06 13.37
CA SER A 132 46.33 -41.74 14.16
C SER A 132 45.83 -40.32 13.88
N LEU A 133 44.55 -40.06 14.18
CA LEU A 133 44.00 -38.72 14.26
C LEU A 133 43.77 -38.33 15.73
N PRO A 134 43.89 -37.03 16.10
CA PRO A 134 44.39 -35.93 15.27
C PRO A 134 45.92 -35.82 15.24
N GLU A 135 46.62 -36.42 16.20
CA GLU A 135 48.05 -36.17 16.52
C GLU A 135 49.07 -36.67 15.49
N LEU A 136 48.64 -37.38 14.43
CA LEU A 136 49.51 -37.98 13.41
C LEU A 136 50.64 -38.88 13.96
N SER A 137 50.39 -39.64 15.04
CA SER A 137 51.33 -40.68 15.49
C SER A 137 51.28 -41.89 14.55
N PRO A 138 52.43 -42.47 14.11
CA PRO A 138 52.44 -43.62 13.19
C PRO A 138 51.71 -44.85 13.74
N VAL A 139 50.90 -45.51 12.92
CA VAL A 139 50.13 -46.73 13.28
C VAL A 139 50.37 -47.88 12.31
N PHE A 140 50.01 -49.09 12.72
CA PHE A 140 50.27 -50.36 12.01
C PHE A 140 51.78 -50.65 11.76
N GLY A 141 52.69 -49.99 12.49
CA GLY A 141 54.13 -50.26 12.46
C GLY A 141 54.76 -50.04 11.08
N SER A 142 55.51 -51.02 10.58
CA SER A 142 56.22 -50.95 9.29
C SER A 142 55.35 -51.22 8.06
N THR A 143 54.04 -50.90 8.10
CA THR A 143 53.08 -51.23 7.04
C THR A 143 53.12 -50.19 5.92
N LEU A 144 54.17 -50.28 5.09
CA LEU A 144 54.45 -49.37 3.97
C LEU A 144 53.95 -49.95 2.63
N VAL A 145 52.97 -49.31 2.01
CA VAL A 145 52.49 -49.71 0.66
C VAL A 145 53.26 -48.93 -0.41
N LYS A 146 54.11 -49.63 -1.15
CA LYS A 146 55.05 -49.05 -2.13
C LYS A 146 54.45 -48.95 -3.54
N ASN A 147 54.95 -48.01 -4.33
CA ASN A 147 54.61 -47.79 -5.73
C ASN A 147 53.10 -47.55 -5.95
N CYS A 148 52.50 -46.76 -5.05
CA CYS A 148 51.10 -46.37 -5.08
C CYS A 148 50.93 -45.03 -5.79
N SER A 149 50.01 -44.90 -6.74
CA SER A 149 49.80 -43.66 -7.53
C SER A 149 48.83 -42.67 -6.89
N TRP A 150 47.77 -43.17 -6.24
CA TRP A 150 46.78 -42.40 -5.49
C TRP A 150 46.14 -43.26 -4.40
N ILE A 151 45.56 -42.59 -3.39
CA ILE A 151 44.79 -43.20 -2.29
C ILE A 151 43.39 -42.59 -2.26
N GLY A 152 42.34 -43.34 -1.96
CA GLY A 152 40.98 -42.79 -2.04
C GLY A 152 39.91 -43.86 -2.08
N GLY A 153 38.85 -43.65 -2.87
CA GLY A 153 37.77 -44.63 -3.03
C GLY A 153 37.04 -45.00 -1.74
N VAL A 154 37.06 -44.10 -0.74
CA VAL A 154 36.06 -44.09 0.35
C VAL A 154 34.68 -43.94 -0.31
N ASP A 155 33.66 -44.55 0.29
CA ASP A 155 32.29 -44.35 -0.16
C ASP A 155 31.82 -42.94 0.18
N LEU A 156 31.32 -42.18 -0.80
CA LEU A 156 30.69 -40.89 -0.54
C LEU A 156 29.22 -41.01 -0.12
N ASN A 157 28.66 -42.23 -0.06
CA ASN A 157 27.31 -42.51 0.44
C ASN A 157 27.31 -43.01 1.91
N GLU A 158 28.45 -43.50 2.43
CA GLU A 158 28.58 -43.75 3.87
C GLU A 158 28.78 -42.42 4.62
N PRO A 159 28.13 -42.19 5.78
CA PRO A 159 28.33 -40.98 6.56
C PRO A 159 29.77 -40.89 7.06
N LEU A 160 30.35 -39.67 7.08
CA LEU A 160 31.76 -39.46 7.46
C LEU A 160 32.05 -39.66 8.96
N PHE A 161 31.00 -39.63 9.80
CA PHE A 161 31.03 -39.80 11.24
C PHE A 161 30.09 -40.94 11.66
N ASP A 162 30.32 -41.53 12.84
CA ASP A 162 29.48 -42.61 13.39
C ASP A 162 28.35 -42.04 14.24
N ASP A 163 27.11 -42.18 13.78
CA ASP A 163 25.88 -41.67 14.42
C ASP A 163 25.41 -42.54 15.62
N GLY A 164 26.34 -43.30 16.23
CA GLY A 164 26.10 -44.19 17.37
C GLY A 164 25.16 -45.37 17.11
N SER A 165 24.60 -45.48 15.91
CA SER A 165 23.56 -46.43 15.49
C SER A 165 24.11 -47.68 14.80
N SER A 166 25.41 -47.71 14.47
CA SER A 166 26.09 -48.86 13.85
C SER A 166 26.79 -49.75 14.86
N GLU A 167 26.98 -51.03 14.53
CA GLU A 167 27.84 -51.91 15.33
C GLU A 167 29.30 -51.45 15.23
N ARG A 168 30.00 -51.37 16.37
CA ARG A 168 31.35 -50.80 16.54
C ARG A 168 32.50 -51.63 15.92
N SER A 169 32.29 -52.23 14.75
CA SER A 169 33.18 -53.23 14.13
C SER A 169 33.32 -53.12 12.61
N SER A 170 32.68 -52.14 11.95
CA SER A 170 32.85 -51.92 10.50
C SER A 170 33.99 -50.94 10.20
N GLY A 171 35.15 -51.48 9.80
CA GLY A 171 36.29 -50.67 9.33
C GLY A 171 36.04 -50.07 7.94
N VAL A 172 36.53 -48.84 7.71
CA VAL A 172 36.33 -48.10 6.46
C VAL A 172 37.05 -48.79 5.29
N THR A 173 36.39 -48.87 4.13
CA THR A 173 36.94 -49.51 2.93
C THR A 173 37.48 -48.44 1.96
N ILE A 174 38.78 -48.52 1.67
CA ILE A 174 39.52 -47.63 0.78
C ILE A 174 40.12 -48.38 -0.43
N LEU A 175 40.41 -47.63 -1.48
CA LEU A 175 41.13 -48.07 -2.67
C LEU A 175 42.55 -47.49 -2.68
N LEU A 176 43.55 -48.35 -2.92
CA LEU A 176 44.95 -47.98 -3.15
C LEU A 176 45.33 -48.39 -4.58
N SER A 177 45.67 -47.43 -5.44
CA SER A 177 46.11 -47.76 -6.81
C SER A 177 47.59 -48.13 -6.82
N LEU A 178 47.91 -49.36 -7.23
CA LEU A 178 49.27 -49.81 -7.54
C LEU A 178 49.46 -49.78 -9.06
N MET A 179 50.70 -49.66 -9.54
CA MET A 179 51.06 -49.52 -10.98
C MET A 179 50.31 -50.42 -11.99
N ARG A 180 49.85 -51.61 -11.57
CA ARG A 180 49.13 -52.58 -12.43
C ARG A 180 47.71 -52.95 -11.97
N LYS A 181 47.26 -52.51 -10.79
CA LYS A 181 45.99 -52.94 -10.17
C LYS A 181 45.56 -52.04 -9.03
N ILE A 182 44.25 -51.91 -8.84
CA ILE A 182 43.66 -51.26 -7.67
C ILE A 182 43.50 -52.31 -6.56
N GLN A 183 43.95 -51.99 -5.35
CA GLN A 183 43.89 -52.87 -4.18
C GLN A 183 42.90 -52.32 -3.16
N VAL A 184 41.88 -53.11 -2.82
CA VAL A 184 40.85 -52.76 -1.86
C VAL A 184 41.32 -53.15 -0.46
N VAL A 185 41.32 -52.18 0.45
CA VAL A 185 41.83 -52.29 1.82
C VAL A 185 40.76 -51.86 2.80
N ARG A 186 40.52 -52.68 3.83
CA ARG A 186 39.70 -52.30 4.99
C ARG A 186 40.63 -51.80 6.10
N VAL A 187 40.37 -50.61 6.62
CA VAL A 187 41.15 -49.95 7.67
C VAL A 187 40.30 -49.87 8.95
N GLY A 188 40.86 -50.32 10.07
CA GLY A 188 40.25 -50.27 11.40
C GLY A 188 41.33 -50.36 12.47
N GLU A 189 41.29 -51.41 13.30
CA GLU A 189 42.40 -51.79 14.19
C GLU A 189 43.66 -52.25 13.43
N ASP A 190 43.48 -52.74 12.20
CA ASP A 190 44.52 -53.07 11.22
C ASP A 190 44.17 -52.46 9.85
N ALA A 191 45.17 -52.34 8.96
CA ALA A 191 44.95 -52.15 7.52
C ALA A 191 45.07 -53.49 6.77
N ARG A 192 43.94 -54.12 6.42
CA ARG A 192 43.89 -55.46 5.78
C ARG A 192 43.38 -55.39 4.34
N ALA A 193 44.21 -55.81 3.38
CA ALA A 193 43.85 -55.89 1.97
C ALA A 193 43.11 -57.19 1.64
N PHE A 194 41.89 -57.09 1.11
CA PHE A 194 41.02 -58.25 0.87
C PHE A 194 40.62 -58.49 -0.59
N LYS A 195 40.76 -57.49 -1.48
CA LYS A 195 40.44 -57.62 -2.90
C LYS A 195 41.42 -56.86 -3.80
N LYS A 196 41.56 -57.30 -5.04
CA LYS A 196 42.44 -56.72 -6.07
C LYS A 196 41.67 -56.71 -7.39
N ILE A 197 41.73 -55.59 -8.11
CA ILE A 197 41.04 -55.35 -9.38
C ILE A 197 42.10 -54.97 -10.40
N ASP A 198 42.23 -55.74 -11.48
CA ASP A 198 43.33 -55.60 -12.45
C ASP A 198 43.07 -54.47 -13.46
N PHE A 199 43.10 -53.24 -12.93
CA PHE A 199 43.09 -51.99 -13.68
C PHE A 199 44.48 -51.32 -13.58
N SER A 200 45.18 -51.19 -14.70
CA SER A 200 46.57 -50.72 -14.75
C SER A 200 46.66 -49.20 -14.97
N GLY A 201 47.71 -48.57 -14.44
CA GLY A 201 47.98 -47.15 -14.68
C GLY A 201 46.94 -46.15 -14.17
N SER A 202 46.11 -46.52 -13.18
CA SER A 202 45.10 -45.61 -12.64
C SER A 202 45.70 -44.36 -11.98
N THR A 203 45.04 -43.23 -12.20
CA THR A 203 45.49 -41.87 -11.84
C THR A 203 44.57 -41.17 -10.83
N LEU A 204 43.27 -41.46 -10.86
CA LEU A 204 42.25 -40.88 -9.98
C LEU A 204 41.05 -41.84 -9.83
N SER A 205 40.33 -41.78 -8.70
CA SER A 205 39.02 -42.42 -8.54
C SER A 205 38.14 -41.72 -7.51
N VAL A 206 36.82 -41.79 -7.73
CA VAL A 206 35.75 -41.39 -6.79
C VAL A 206 34.73 -42.54 -6.71
N ARG A 207 34.23 -42.89 -5.53
CA ARG A 207 33.29 -44.01 -5.32
C ARG A 207 31.95 -43.57 -4.74
N ARG A 208 30.88 -44.18 -5.26
CA ARG A 208 29.48 -44.09 -4.80
C ARG A 208 28.96 -45.52 -4.68
N ASP A 209 28.67 -45.98 -3.46
CA ASP A 209 28.29 -47.37 -3.19
C ASP A 209 29.31 -48.36 -3.80
N SER A 210 28.87 -49.42 -4.47
CA SER A 210 29.72 -50.37 -5.19
C SER A 210 30.48 -49.75 -6.38
N ILE A 211 30.04 -48.63 -6.95
CA ILE A 211 30.54 -48.09 -8.21
C ILE A 211 31.64 -47.04 -8.00
N ALA A 212 32.84 -47.36 -8.46
CA ALA A 212 33.96 -46.43 -8.51
C ALA A 212 34.15 -45.90 -9.94
N CYS A 213 33.99 -44.60 -10.15
CA CYS A 213 34.51 -43.95 -11.35
C CYS A 213 36.04 -43.86 -11.23
N VAL A 214 36.76 -44.21 -12.29
CA VAL A 214 38.22 -44.36 -12.32
C VAL A 214 38.78 -43.79 -13.62
N ALA A 215 39.90 -43.08 -13.53
CA ALA A 215 40.70 -42.67 -14.69
C ALA A 215 42.03 -43.45 -14.76
N ASP A 216 42.52 -43.65 -15.98
CA ASP A 216 43.93 -43.95 -16.27
C ASP A 216 44.65 -42.70 -16.82
N SER A 217 45.61 -42.87 -17.73
CA SER A 217 46.34 -41.76 -18.38
C SER A 217 45.69 -41.27 -19.68
N LYS A 218 44.59 -41.89 -20.11
CA LYS A 218 43.98 -41.76 -21.45
C LYS A 218 42.46 -41.77 -21.44
N SER A 219 41.83 -42.53 -20.55
CA SER A 219 40.39 -42.81 -20.55
C SER A 219 39.76 -42.85 -19.15
N TYR A 220 38.44 -42.65 -19.10
CA TYR A 220 37.61 -42.87 -17.93
C TYR A 220 36.90 -44.23 -18.01
N ALA A 221 36.56 -44.82 -16.86
CA ALA A 221 35.73 -46.01 -16.75
C ALA A 221 34.98 -46.03 -15.41
N LEU A 222 33.81 -46.66 -15.37
CA LEU A 222 33.18 -47.09 -14.13
C LEU A 222 33.64 -48.51 -13.80
N ILE A 223 33.85 -48.79 -12.50
CA ILE A 223 34.24 -50.09 -11.98
C ILE A 223 33.30 -50.48 -10.85
N ASP A 224 32.61 -51.61 -10.98
CA ASP A 224 31.93 -52.24 -9.85
C ASP A 224 32.99 -52.92 -8.96
N VAL A 225 33.19 -52.36 -7.76
CA VAL A 225 34.16 -52.83 -6.76
C VAL A 225 33.73 -54.17 -6.16
N GLU A 226 32.45 -54.52 -6.19
CA GLU A 226 31.87 -55.77 -5.68
C GLU A 226 31.82 -56.88 -6.74
N GLN A 227 31.35 -56.59 -7.95
CA GLN A 227 31.22 -57.56 -9.05
C GLN A 227 32.46 -57.68 -9.94
N GLN A 228 33.42 -56.74 -9.84
CA GLN A 228 34.59 -56.64 -10.72
C GLN A 228 34.24 -56.47 -12.20
N LEU A 229 33.25 -55.63 -12.48
CA LEU A 229 32.86 -55.23 -13.83
C LEU A 229 33.48 -53.88 -14.18
N LYS A 230 33.85 -53.67 -15.45
CA LYS A 230 34.29 -52.40 -16.04
C LYS A 230 33.27 -51.93 -17.06
N ILE A 231 32.83 -50.68 -16.97
CA ILE A 231 32.12 -49.99 -18.06
C ILE A 231 33.07 -48.90 -18.58
N PRO A 232 33.69 -49.06 -19.76
CA PRO A 232 34.57 -48.02 -20.31
C PRO A 232 33.73 -46.82 -20.76
N LEU A 233 34.21 -45.62 -20.45
CA LEU A 233 33.65 -44.35 -20.88
C LEU A 233 34.54 -43.76 -21.99
N MET A 234 34.44 -42.45 -22.24
CA MET A 234 35.22 -41.73 -23.24
C MET A 234 36.68 -41.46 -22.81
N SER A 235 37.51 -41.14 -23.81
CA SER A 235 38.87 -40.65 -23.64
C SER A 235 38.91 -39.28 -22.93
N ILE A 236 39.97 -39.02 -22.15
CA ILE A 236 40.26 -37.73 -21.53
C ILE A 236 40.64 -36.71 -22.61
N SER A 237 41.48 -37.13 -23.58
CA SER A 237 41.79 -36.33 -24.77
C SER A 237 40.91 -36.77 -25.94
N SER A 238 40.18 -35.83 -26.54
CA SER A 238 39.40 -36.07 -27.77
C SER A 238 40.26 -36.32 -29.01
N LEU A 239 41.58 -36.18 -28.90
CA LEU A 239 42.56 -36.52 -29.95
C LEU A 239 43.07 -37.96 -29.84
N GLU A 240 42.73 -38.70 -28.78
CA GLU A 240 43.13 -40.11 -28.59
C GLU A 240 41.92 -41.07 -28.65
N GLU A 241 41.66 -41.67 -29.81
CA GLU A 241 40.79 -42.84 -29.91
C GLU A 241 41.48 -44.07 -29.28
N THR A 242 41.04 -44.48 -28.09
CA THR A 242 41.61 -45.64 -27.35
C THR A 242 40.65 -46.81 -27.17
N THR A 243 39.35 -46.57 -27.22
CA THR A 243 38.27 -47.56 -27.12
C THR A 243 37.37 -47.44 -28.35
N PRO A 244 36.96 -48.54 -28.99
CA PRO A 244 36.05 -48.46 -30.14
C PRO A 244 34.66 -48.00 -29.66
N PRO A 245 33.93 -47.18 -30.45
CA PRO A 245 32.65 -46.61 -30.02
C PRO A 245 31.53 -47.64 -29.78
N ASN A 246 31.72 -48.89 -30.20
CA ASN A 246 30.80 -50.01 -29.93
C ASN A 246 31.00 -50.67 -28.54
N GLU A 247 32.04 -50.30 -27.78
CA GLU A 247 32.32 -50.87 -26.45
C GLU A 247 32.05 -49.88 -25.30
N ILE A 248 31.89 -48.58 -25.60
CA ILE A 248 31.60 -47.53 -24.62
C ILE A 248 30.21 -47.79 -24.03
N GLY A 249 30.07 -47.73 -22.70
CA GLY A 249 28.80 -48.01 -22.02
C GLY A 249 28.41 -49.49 -21.96
N HIS A 250 29.34 -50.42 -22.17
CA HIS A 250 29.08 -51.86 -22.06
C HIS A 250 29.97 -52.54 -21.00
N ALA A 251 29.34 -53.34 -20.12
CA ALA A 251 30.02 -54.00 -19.02
C ALA A 251 30.92 -55.16 -19.47
N GLN A 252 32.18 -55.14 -19.01
CA GLN A 252 33.24 -56.12 -19.27
C GLN A 252 33.72 -56.72 -17.94
N SER A 253 34.03 -58.01 -17.87
CA SER A 253 34.56 -58.62 -16.64
C SER A 253 36.06 -58.34 -16.44
N ILE A 254 36.47 -58.00 -15.21
CA ILE A 254 37.86 -57.83 -14.77
C ILE A 254 38.27 -58.88 -13.71
N ALA A 255 37.58 -60.02 -13.65
CA ALA A 255 37.96 -61.11 -12.75
C ALA A 255 39.37 -61.63 -13.09
N ALA A 256 40.22 -61.79 -12.07
CA ALA A 256 41.63 -62.13 -12.27
C ALA A 256 41.82 -63.61 -12.66
N ASP A 257 41.83 -63.88 -13.97
CA ASP A 257 42.01 -65.22 -14.54
C ASP A 257 43.34 -65.85 -14.10
N THR A 258 43.28 -66.93 -13.32
CA THR A 258 44.47 -67.63 -12.79
C THR A 258 45.11 -68.59 -13.81
N SER A 259 45.12 -68.24 -15.09
CA SER A 259 45.76 -69.01 -16.17
C SER A 259 46.74 -68.17 -16.97
N SER A 260 47.98 -68.67 -17.10
CA SER A 260 49.12 -67.87 -17.57
C SER A 260 49.23 -67.81 -19.10
N GLY A 261 49.11 -66.61 -19.68
CA GLY A 261 49.41 -66.34 -21.09
C GLY A 261 50.32 -65.12 -21.26
N ILE A 262 51.49 -65.30 -21.88
CA ILE A 262 52.43 -64.19 -22.14
C ILE A 262 52.08 -63.53 -23.47
N LEU A 263 51.64 -62.27 -23.45
CA LEU A 263 51.60 -61.40 -24.63
C LEU A 263 52.55 -60.22 -24.45
N ARG A 264 53.36 -59.96 -25.49
CA ARG A 264 54.37 -58.90 -25.55
C ARG A 264 53.85 -57.74 -26.38
N SER A 265 54.28 -56.52 -26.06
CA SER A 265 54.03 -55.34 -26.89
C SER A 265 54.57 -55.54 -28.32
N SER A 266 53.79 -55.15 -29.33
CA SER A 266 54.21 -55.10 -30.73
C SER A 266 53.76 -53.79 -31.38
N SER A 267 54.70 -53.07 -31.99
CA SER A 267 54.47 -51.81 -32.69
C SER A 267 54.02 -52.02 -34.14
N ALA A 268 53.27 -51.07 -34.70
CA ALA A 268 52.57 -51.21 -35.98
C ALA A 268 53.47 -51.29 -37.24
N ALA A 269 52.97 -52.04 -38.24
CA ALA A 269 53.32 -51.98 -39.67
C ALA A 269 52.02 -52.14 -40.50
N SER A 270 52.03 -51.83 -41.81
CA SER A 270 50.82 -51.29 -42.48
C SER A 270 50.40 -51.89 -43.84
N ARG A 271 49.11 -52.27 -43.95
CA ARG A 271 48.24 -52.33 -45.17
C ARG A 271 48.66 -53.28 -46.31
N PRO A 272 47.83 -53.52 -47.36
CA PRO A 272 46.40 -53.20 -47.59
C PRO A 272 45.51 -54.49 -47.44
N SER A 273 44.26 -54.67 -47.90
CA SER A 273 43.38 -53.96 -48.88
C SER A 273 41.87 -54.26 -48.73
N SER A 274 41.03 -53.24 -49.02
CA SER A 274 39.77 -53.27 -49.83
C SER A 274 38.47 -54.01 -49.42
N GLU A 275 37.35 -53.40 -49.84
CA GLU A 275 35.97 -53.92 -50.08
C GLU A 275 34.96 -54.15 -48.91
N ALA A 276 34.36 -53.03 -48.45
CA ALA A 276 32.93 -52.68 -48.60
C ALA A 276 31.82 -53.57 -47.93
N PRO A 277 30.50 -53.20 -47.92
CA PRO A 277 29.76 -53.16 -46.65
C PRO A 277 28.37 -53.86 -46.64
N GLY A 278 27.76 -53.95 -45.44
CA GLY A 278 26.35 -54.36 -45.28
C GLY A 278 25.79 -54.04 -43.90
N HIS A 279 24.71 -53.24 -43.83
CA HIS A 279 24.02 -52.90 -42.58
C HIS A 279 22.93 -53.93 -42.23
N SER A 280 22.63 -54.06 -40.94
CA SER A 280 21.24 -54.11 -40.49
C SER A 280 21.07 -53.33 -39.19
N ARG A 281 19.84 -52.86 -38.92
CA ARG A 281 19.48 -52.06 -37.75
C ARG A 281 18.58 -52.88 -36.81
N SER A 282 18.74 -52.69 -35.51
CA SER A 282 17.70 -52.93 -34.51
C SER A 282 17.74 -51.82 -33.48
N THR A 283 16.59 -51.19 -33.22
CA THR A 283 16.46 -50.08 -32.26
C THR A 283 15.34 -50.37 -31.28
N SER A 284 15.60 -50.13 -29.99
CA SER A 284 14.64 -49.75 -28.95
C SER A 284 13.28 -50.47 -28.92
N LEU A 285 13.14 -51.41 -27.98
CA LEU A 285 11.92 -51.61 -27.21
C LEU A 285 12.33 -51.94 -25.77
N GLY A 286 11.87 -51.14 -24.81
CA GLY A 286 12.00 -51.42 -23.38
C GLY A 286 10.69 -51.93 -22.78
N GLY A 287 10.76 -52.55 -21.60
CA GLY A 287 9.57 -52.86 -20.78
C GLY A 287 9.49 -54.30 -20.28
N SER A 288 10.03 -54.51 -19.07
CA SER A 288 9.60 -55.51 -18.08
C SER A 288 9.72 -57.01 -18.40
N ILE A 289 10.35 -57.75 -17.46
CA ILE A 289 9.79 -58.97 -16.81
C ILE A 289 10.70 -59.32 -15.62
N LEU A 290 10.18 -59.19 -14.40
CA LEU A 290 10.11 -60.29 -13.42
C LEU A 290 9.45 -59.82 -12.11
N GLY A 291 8.36 -60.49 -11.75
CA GLY A 291 7.84 -60.51 -10.39
C GLY A 291 7.53 -61.96 -10.03
N SER A 292 7.92 -62.40 -8.84
CA SER A 292 7.46 -63.69 -8.30
C SER A 292 7.49 -63.71 -6.78
N ILE A 293 6.52 -64.43 -6.20
CA ILE A 293 6.36 -64.71 -4.77
C ILE A 293 6.16 -63.49 -3.85
N ARG A 294 4.90 -63.14 -3.63
CA ARG A 294 4.24 -63.40 -2.33
C ARG A 294 2.72 -63.56 -2.51
N ARG A 295 2.13 -64.47 -1.73
CA ARG A 295 0.68 -64.50 -1.42
C ARG A 295 0.44 -63.46 -0.28
N GLN A 296 -0.76 -62.94 -0.01
CA GLN A 296 -2.01 -63.68 0.18
C GLN A 296 -3.27 -62.75 0.30
N ASP A 297 -4.43 -63.28 -0.13
CA ASP A 297 -5.84 -62.94 0.21
C ASP A 297 -6.47 -61.52 0.03
N GLN A 298 -7.40 -61.47 -0.95
CA GLN A 298 -8.85 -61.18 -0.83
C GLN A 298 -9.49 -59.75 -0.81
N ARG A 299 -10.38 -59.59 -1.81
CA ARG A 299 -11.79 -59.07 -1.79
C ARG A 299 -12.11 -57.56 -1.98
N GLY A 300 -12.65 -57.28 -3.17
CA GLY A 300 -13.86 -56.45 -3.42
C GLY A 300 -13.62 -54.98 -3.81
N ILE A 301 -14.52 -54.30 -4.54
CA ILE A 301 -15.78 -54.69 -5.23
C ILE A 301 -15.97 -53.80 -6.50
N GLU A 302 -17.03 -54.04 -7.30
CA GLU A 302 -17.42 -53.39 -8.57
C GLU A 302 -17.54 -51.81 -8.51
N SER A 303 -17.73 -50.99 -9.56
CA SER A 303 -18.47 -51.16 -10.85
C SER A 303 -18.25 -50.01 -11.90
N GLU A 304 -18.41 -50.31 -13.20
CA GLU A 304 -19.00 -49.53 -14.35
C GLU A 304 -18.48 -48.14 -14.86
N ASP A 305 -17.81 -48.12 -16.04
CA ASP A 305 -18.27 -47.65 -17.40
C ASP A 305 -19.04 -46.29 -17.66
N PRO A 306 -19.12 -45.75 -18.92
CA PRO A 306 -18.08 -45.47 -19.96
C PRO A 306 -18.35 -44.14 -20.78
N VAL A 307 -17.98 -44.07 -22.09
CA VAL A 307 -18.35 -43.07 -23.17
C VAL A 307 -17.49 -41.77 -23.31
N SER A 308 -17.03 -41.26 -24.48
CA SER A 308 -16.84 -41.75 -25.89
C SER A 308 -16.07 -40.73 -26.80
N ARG A 309 -15.72 -41.17 -28.03
CA ARG A 309 -15.55 -40.44 -29.34
C ARG A 309 -14.15 -39.98 -29.87
N ASN A 310 -13.82 -40.46 -31.08
CA ASN A 310 -12.81 -39.93 -32.05
C ASN A 310 -13.49 -39.15 -33.20
N PRO A 311 -12.72 -38.48 -34.10
CA PRO A 311 -12.60 -38.98 -35.49
C PRO A 311 -11.20 -38.82 -36.15
N THR A 312 -11.12 -38.96 -37.50
CA THR A 312 -9.96 -39.40 -38.32
C THR A 312 -9.19 -38.31 -39.13
N PRO A 313 -8.02 -38.64 -39.77
CA PRO A 313 -7.07 -37.69 -40.38
C PRO A 313 -6.95 -37.73 -41.94
N PRO A 314 -6.12 -36.84 -42.54
CA PRO A 314 -5.59 -37.01 -43.92
C PRO A 314 -4.04 -36.90 -44.06
N GLN A 315 -3.50 -37.28 -45.23
CA GLN A 315 -2.12 -37.01 -45.70
C GLN A 315 -2.13 -36.12 -47.00
N PRO A 316 -1.09 -36.07 -47.88
CA PRO A 316 -0.07 -35.01 -47.87
C PRO A 316 0.14 -34.28 -49.22
N SER A 317 0.95 -33.21 -49.29
CA SER A 317 1.74 -32.85 -50.50
C SER A 317 2.68 -31.62 -50.38
N THR A 318 3.86 -31.74 -51.02
CA THR A 318 4.74 -30.74 -51.68
C THR A 318 5.01 -29.32 -51.14
N SER A 319 6.29 -28.93 -51.18
CA SER A 319 6.86 -27.59 -50.93
C SER A 319 6.71 -26.59 -52.10
N PRO A 320 6.86 -25.28 -51.84
CA PRO A 320 7.39 -24.31 -52.81
C PRO A 320 8.66 -23.57 -52.33
N ARG A 321 9.18 -22.66 -53.18
CA ARG A 321 10.51 -22.02 -53.14
C ARG A 321 10.37 -20.47 -53.11
N PRO A 322 11.30 -19.70 -52.49
CA PRO A 322 11.20 -18.24 -52.41
C PRO A 322 11.55 -17.48 -53.72
N PRO A 323 11.06 -16.23 -53.92
CA PRO A 323 11.27 -15.41 -55.12
C PRO A 323 12.35 -14.31 -54.97
N ILE A 324 12.92 -13.83 -56.09
CA ILE A 324 13.78 -12.63 -56.20
C ILE A 324 13.61 -11.99 -57.60
N GLU A 325 13.40 -10.66 -57.67
CA GLU A 325 13.56 -9.73 -58.81
C GLU A 325 13.53 -8.28 -58.24
N ARG A 326 14.00 -7.16 -58.83
CA ARG A 326 14.89 -6.76 -59.97
C ARG A 326 15.17 -5.24 -59.81
N THR A 327 16.13 -4.53 -60.42
CA THR A 327 17.54 -4.71 -60.85
C THR A 327 18.07 -3.34 -61.32
N SER A 328 19.31 -2.95 -60.98
CA SER A 328 20.02 -1.87 -61.71
C SER A 328 21.55 -2.07 -61.73
N SER A 329 22.20 -1.60 -62.80
CA SER A 329 23.65 -1.64 -63.07
C SER A 329 24.01 -0.60 -64.14
N PRO A 330 25.30 -0.36 -64.45
CA PRO A 330 25.74 -0.77 -65.79
C PRO A 330 27.25 -1.14 -65.97
N ASN A 331 27.44 -2.22 -66.74
CA ASN A 331 28.44 -2.41 -67.82
C ASN A 331 29.94 -2.76 -67.58
N PRO A 332 30.60 -3.44 -68.56
CA PRO A 332 31.72 -4.38 -68.33
C PRO A 332 32.83 -4.23 -69.43
N PRO A 333 33.42 -5.28 -70.07
CA PRO A 333 33.92 -6.60 -69.65
C PRO A 333 35.41 -6.86 -70.05
N SER A 334 36.03 -7.94 -69.55
CA SER A 334 36.91 -8.84 -70.35
C SER A 334 37.30 -10.11 -69.59
N LEU A 335 37.73 -11.14 -70.34
CA LEU A 335 38.32 -12.40 -69.87
C LEU A 335 39.66 -12.56 -70.58
N ASP A 336 40.77 -12.77 -69.85
CA ASP A 336 41.81 -13.73 -70.28
C ASP A 336 42.82 -14.12 -69.19
N LYS A 337 43.64 -15.13 -69.50
CA LYS A 337 44.72 -15.75 -68.69
C LYS A 337 46.00 -14.86 -68.58
N PRO A 338 47.05 -15.18 -67.76
CA PRO A 338 47.46 -16.52 -67.27
C PRO A 338 47.95 -16.65 -65.81
N LEU A 339 48.42 -17.85 -65.46
CA LEU A 339 49.15 -18.20 -64.23
C LEU A 339 50.59 -17.63 -64.22
N PRO A 340 51.19 -17.30 -63.06
CA PRO A 340 52.63 -17.08 -62.92
C PRO A 340 53.41 -18.40 -62.94
N ALA A 341 54.70 -18.34 -63.32
CA ALA A 341 55.55 -19.51 -63.56
C ALA A 341 56.47 -19.87 -62.37
N ALA A 342 57.04 -21.08 -62.39
CA ALA A 342 58.01 -21.56 -61.41
C ALA A 342 59.45 -21.10 -61.73
N PRO A 343 60.31 -20.88 -60.71
CA PRO A 343 61.74 -20.66 -60.91
C PRO A 343 62.54 -21.98 -61.01
N SER A 344 63.59 -21.98 -61.83
CA SER A 344 64.46 -23.14 -62.10
C SER A 344 65.61 -23.30 -61.09
N PRO A 345 66.22 -24.50 -60.93
CA PRO A 345 67.19 -24.78 -59.86
C PRO A 345 68.67 -24.67 -60.27
N SER A 346 69.54 -24.33 -59.32
CA SER A 346 70.99 -24.61 -59.35
C SER A 346 71.63 -24.49 -57.95
N GLY A 347 72.62 -25.35 -57.61
CA GLY A 347 73.60 -25.06 -56.53
C GLY A 347 73.48 -25.77 -55.15
N THR A 348 73.43 -27.12 -55.11
CA THR A 348 74.20 -28.04 -54.22
C THR A 348 74.70 -27.65 -52.79
N PRO A 349 74.89 -28.60 -51.83
CA PRO A 349 74.13 -29.86 -51.58
C PRO A 349 74.09 -30.37 -50.08
N VAL A 350 73.31 -31.44 -49.78
CA VAL A 350 73.38 -32.35 -48.57
C VAL A 350 73.00 -31.73 -47.18
N PRO A 351 72.46 -32.48 -46.17
CA PRO A 351 71.92 -33.86 -46.12
C PRO A 351 70.39 -33.93 -45.87
N LEU A 352 69.87 -35.14 -45.61
CA LEU A 352 68.46 -35.41 -45.29
C LEU A 352 68.01 -34.79 -43.95
N ALA A 353 66.76 -34.34 -43.88
CA ALA A 353 66.02 -34.06 -42.65
C ALA A 353 64.83 -35.03 -42.48
N SER A 354 64.41 -35.25 -41.24
CA SER A 354 63.47 -36.30 -40.81
C SER A 354 62.03 -36.13 -41.32
N PRO A 355 61.22 -37.23 -41.35
CA PRO A 355 59.78 -37.13 -41.58
C PRO A 355 59.10 -36.24 -40.52
N ARG A 356 57.95 -35.66 -40.88
CA ARG A 356 57.12 -34.85 -39.97
C ARG A 356 56.78 -35.66 -38.69
N PRO A 357 56.83 -35.06 -37.50
CA PRO A 357 56.41 -35.75 -36.29
C PRO A 357 54.93 -36.12 -36.36
N LYS A 358 54.57 -37.25 -35.76
CA LYS A 358 53.19 -37.51 -35.35
C LYS A 358 52.78 -36.42 -34.33
N PRO A 359 51.49 -36.05 -34.22
CA PRO A 359 51.06 -35.27 -33.06
C PRO A 359 51.50 -36.00 -31.79
N GLY A 360 52.16 -35.27 -30.88
CA GLY A 360 52.50 -35.81 -29.57
C GLY A 360 51.23 -36.05 -28.78
N SER A 361 51.15 -37.16 -28.05
CA SER A 361 50.05 -37.43 -27.11
C SER A 361 50.03 -36.35 -26.02
N VAL A 362 49.08 -35.42 -26.11
CA VAL A 362 48.92 -34.34 -25.13
C VAL A 362 48.31 -34.94 -23.86
N PHE A 363 49.14 -35.09 -22.82
CA PHE A 363 48.68 -35.60 -21.53
C PHE A 363 47.83 -34.55 -20.81
N LEU A 364 46.57 -34.88 -20.56
CA LEU A 364 45.64 -34.07 -19.75
C LEU A 364 45.46 -34.74 -18.38
N LYS A 365 45.44 -33.95 -17.31
CA LYS A 365 45.15 -34.45 -15.95
C LYS A 365 43.66 -34.79 -15.88
N PRO A 366 43.26 -36.06 -15.62
CA PRO A 366 41.85 -36.41 -15.50
C PRO A 366 41.21 -35.74 -14.30
N HIS A 367 39.92 -35.42 -14.44
CA HIS A 367 39.08 -34.87 -13.39
C HIS A 367 37.84 -35.72 -13.22
N ILE A 368 37.57 -36.15 -12.00
CA ILE A 368 36.38 -36.87 -11.58
C ILE A 368 35.88 -36.22 -10.30
N THR A 369 34.61 -35.84 -10.26
CA THR A 369 33.88 -35.41 -9.07
C THR A 369 32.49 -36.05 -9.07
N SER A 370 31.72 -35.93 -7.98
CA SER A 370 30.37 -36.52 -7.90
C SER A 370 29.37 -35.54 -7.28
N PRO A 371 28.61 -34.80 -8.12
CA PRO A 371 27.67 -33.77 -7.67
C PRO A 371 26.52 -34.28 -6.82
N THR A 372 26.02 -35.49 -7.10
CA THR A 372 24.92 -36.15 -6.37
C THR A 372 25.27 -37.62 -6.13
N PRO A 373 24.54 -38.37 -5.29
CA PRO A 373 24.81 -39.79 -5.03
C PRO A 373 24.82 -40.65 -6.30
N ASP A 374 24.05 -40.26 -7.33
CA ASP A 374 23.78 -41.08 -8.51
C ASP A 374 24.57 -40.66 -9.76
N GLU A 375 25.41 -39.61 -9.68
CA GLU A 375 26.14 -39.08 -10.84
C GLU A 375 27.59 -38.66 -10.57
N PHE A 376 28.40 -38.76 -11.62
CA PHE A 376 29.78 -38.29 -11.71
C PHE A 376 29.89 -37.15 -12.74
N LEU A 377 30.72 -36.14 -12.44
CA LEU A 377 31.15 -35.12 -13.40
C LEU A 377 32.60 -35.39 -13.80
N ILE A 378 32.82 -35.63 -15.09
CA ILE A 378 34.13 -35.90 -15.70
C ILE A 378 34.46 -34.86 -16.78
N VAL A 379 35.74 -34.60 -17.05
CA VAL A 379 36.15 -33.55 -18.02
C VAL A 379 37.02 -34.07 -19.16
N THR A 380 36.63 -33.73 -20.38
CA THR A 380 37.33 -34.04 -21.63
C THR A 380 37.85 -32.76 -22.30
N GLY A 381 38.82 -32.88 -23.20
CA GLY A 381 39.36 -31.74 -23.95
C GLY A 381 40.43 -32.13 -24.97
N THR A 382 41.06 -31.13 -25.59
CA THR A 382 42.13 -31.30 -26.59
C THR A 382 43.52 -30.96 -26.03
N SER A 383 43.61 -29.85 -25.31
CA SER A 383 44.86 -29.18 -24.92
C SER A 383 44.67 -28.38 -23.62
N PRO A 384 45.71 -28.23 -22.76
CA PRO A 384 45.64 -27.42 -21.54
C PRO A 384 45.29 -25.92 -21.73
N LEU A 385 45.36 -25.41 -22.96
CA LEU A 385 45.06 -24.01 -23.31
C LEU A 385 43.76 -23.85 -24.10
N GLU A 386 43.13 -24.95 -24.52
CA GLU A 386 41.86 -24.97 -25.25
C GLU A 386 40.69 -25.25 -24.28
N PRO A 387 39.43 -24.96 -24.66
CA PRO A 387 38.25 -25.20 -23.81
C PRO A 387 38.12 -26.65 -23.32
N GLY A 388 37.60 -26.81 -22.11
CA GLY A 388 37.28 -28.13 -21.51
C GLY A 388 35.77 -28.37 -21.52
N ILE A 389 35.35 -29.63 -21.72
CA ILE A 389 33.94 -30.03 -21.69
C ILE A 389 33.72 -30.98 -20.50
N GLY A 390 32.95 -30.50 -19.52
CA GLY A 390 32.41 -31.30 -18.42
C GLY A 390 31.16 -32.07 -18.84
N MET A 391 31.15 -33.37 -18.57
CA MET A 391 30.04 -34.28 -18.85
C MET A 391 29.56 -34.93 -17.55
N PHE A 392 28.25 -34.92 -17.34
CA PHE A 392 27.60 -35.61 -16.23
C PHE A 392 27.16 -37.00 -16.67
N VAL A 393 27.48 -38.02 -15.87
CA VAL A 393 27.30 -39.44 -16.20
C VAL A 393 26.74 -40.16 -14.96
N ASN A 394 25.73 -41.01 -15.13
CA ASN A 394 25.17 -41.79 -14.01
C ASN A 394 26.05 -42.99 -13.61
N LEU A 395 25.59 -43.79 -12.64
CA LEU A 395 26.28 -45.01 -12.20
C LEU A 395 26.32 -46.14 -13.26
N ASP A 396 25.50 -46.08 -14.32
CA ASP A 396 25.48 -47.04 -15.43
C ASP A 396 26.40 -46.66 -16.61
N GLY A 397 26.75 -45.37 -16.74
CA GLY A 397 27.55 -44.82 -17.84
C GLY A 397 26.80 -43.93 -18.83
N ASP A 398 25.50 -43.66 -18.61
CA ASP A 398 24.66 -42.80 -19.45
C ASP A 398 24.74 -41.31 -19.05
N PRO A 399 24.68 -40.37 -20.01
CA PRO A 399 24.78 -38.94 -19.72
C PRO A 399 23.48 -38.35 -19.16
N THR A 400 23.55 -37.66 -18.00
CA THR A 400 22.37 -37.22 -17.23
C THR A 400 21.91 -35.78 -17.49
N ARG A 401 22.82 -34.88 -17.86
CA ARG A 401 22.58 -33.43 -17.95
C ARG A 401 23.29 -32.81 -19.17
N PRO A 402 22.90 -31.60 -19.61
CA PRO A 402 23.67 -30.81 -20.57
C PRO A 402 25.13 -30.61 -20.11
N THR A 403 26.05 -30.56 -21.08
CA THR A 403 27.49 -30.41 -20.81
C THR A 403 27.87 -29.02 -20.31
N LEU A 404 28.80 -28.93 -19.38
CA LEU A 404 29.43 -27.67 -18.98
C LEU A 404 30.61 -27.36 -19.90
N GLU A 405 30.69 -26.13 -20.41
CA GLU A 405 31.86 -25.61 -21.12
C GLU A 405 32.71 -24.75 -20.17
N PHE A 406 33.98 -25.11 -20.01
CA PHE A 406 35.00 -24.35 -19.29
C PHE A 406 35.84 -23.54 -20.29
N ALA A 407 36.16 -22.29 -19.97
CA ALA A 407 36.91 -21.41 -20.89
C ALA A 407 38.28 -21.98 -21.31
N ARG A 408 38.92 -22.77 -20.44
CA ARG A 408 40.09 -23.61 -20.71
C ARG A 408 40.00 -24.93 -19.96
N TYR A 409 40.78 -25.93 -20.37
CA TYR A 409 40.90 -27.18 -19.64
C TYR A 409 41.39 -26.93 -18.19
N PRO A 410 40.66 -27.37 -17.17
CA PRO A 410 40.95 -27.04 -15.78
C PRO A 410 42.21 -27.73 -15.25
N ARG A 411 42.90 -27.09 -14.30
CA ARG A 411 43.99 -27.69 -13.52
C ARG A 411 43.47 -28.54 -12.36
N GLU A 412 42.37 -28.11 -11.74
CA GLU A 412 41.64 -28.77 -10.64
C GLU A 412 40.17 -28.35 -10.68
N ILE A 413 39.27 -29.25 -10.26
CA ILE A 413 37.84 -28.98 -10.08
C ILE A 413 37.41 -29.45 -8.69
N VAL A 414 36.55 -28.66 -8.06
CA VAL A 414 35.71 -29.06 -6.94
C VAL A 414 34.24 -28.76 -7.29
N VAL A 415 33.34 -29.64 -6.84
CA VAL A 415 31.89 -29.40 -6.88
C VAL A 415 31.43 -29.13 -5.46
N ASP A 416 30.68 -28.06 -5.27
CA ASP A 416 29.97 -27.78 -4.03
C ASP A 416 28.47 -28.01 -4.24
N SER A 417 27.98 -29.11 -3.67
CA SER A 417 26.57 -29.46 -3.65
C SER A 417 25.99 -29.24 -2.26
N PRO A 418 24.72 -28.81 -2.14
CA PRO A 418 24.01 -28.77 -0.87
C PRO A 418 24.05 -30.14 -0.19
N SER A 419 24.26 -30.18 1.13
CA SER A 419 24.23 -31.45 1.86
C SER A 419 22.79 -31.93 2.00
N THR A 420 22.48 -33.07 1.37
CA THR A 420 21.24 -33.81 1.57
C THR A 420 21.24 -34.50 2.94
N ASP A 421 21.32 -33.71 4.01
CA ASP A 421 21.31 -34.17 5.39
C ASP A 421 19.90 -34.73 5.68
N LEU A 422 19.75 -36.05 5.51
CA LEU A 422 18.46 -36.77 5.35
C LEU A 422 17.42 -36.52 6.46
N ALA A 423 17.86 -36.05 7.63
CA ALA A 423 17.04 -35.78 8.81
C ALA A 423 16.04 -34.62 8.66
N SER A 424 16.23 -33.69 7.71
CA SER A 424 15.39 -32.48 7.56
C SER A 424 14.25 -32.61 6.52
N SER A 425 14.04 -33.80 5.95
CA SER A 425 13.17 -34.04 4.78
C SER A 425 11.65 -34.05 5.08
N GLN A 426 11.13 -32.98 5.68
CA GLN A 426 9.68 -32.73 5.87
C GLN A 426 9.10 -31.60 4.99
N SER A 427 9.56 -31.48 3.74
CA SER A 427 8.87 -30.67 2.72
C SER A 427 8.85 -31.39 1.36
N GLY A 428 7.63 -31.73 0.90
CA GLY A 428 7.44 -32.54 -0.30
C GLY A 428 7.47 -31.75 -1.61
N LEU A 429 8.63 -31.18 -1.98
CA LEU A 429 8.89 -30.64 -3.33
C LEU A 429 10.41 -30.47 -3.57
N PRO A 430 11.06 -31.30 -4.41
CA PRO A 430 12.48 -31.17 -4.73
C PRO A 430 12.71 -30.05 -5.76
N GLN A 431 12.54 -28.80 -5.34
CA GLN A 431 13.08 -27.66 -6.10
C GLN A 431 14.59 -27.63 -5.91
N LEU A 432 15.37 -27.61 -7.00
CA LEU A 432 16.82 -27.70 -6.93
C LEU A 432 17.40 -26.56 -6.07
N GLU A 433 18.11 -26.95 -5.02
CA GLU A 433 19.08 -26.10 -4.34
C GLU A 433 20.32 -25.93 -5.25
N GLU A 434 20.92 -24.74 -5.22
CA GLU A 434 21.92 -24.38 -6.23
C GLU A 434 23.29 -24.99 -5.89
N GLY A 435 23.70 -26.00 -6.65
CA GLY A 435 25.06 -26.54 -6.62
C GLY A 435 25.96 -25.88 -7.67
N TYR A 436 27.25 -25.78 -7.36
CA TYR A 436 28.24 -25.06 -8.17
C TYR A 436 29.48 -25.91 -8.48
N VAL A 437 30.15 -25.57 -9.57
CA VAL A 437 31.48 -26.09 -9.94
C VAL A 437 32.48 -24.96 -9.83
N LEU A 438 33.57 -25.19 -9.11
CA LEU A 438 34.71 -24.29 -8.96
C LEU A 438 35.92 -24.92 -9.67
N ALA A 439 36.44 -24.24 -10.69
CA ALA A 439 37.49 -24.75 -11.57
C ALA A 439 38.73 -23.84 -11.56
N SER A 440 39.87 -24.34 -11.06
CA SER A 440 41.15 -23.64 -11.12
C SER A 440 41.72 -23.67 -12.54
N MET A 441 41.96 -22.51 -13.15
CA MET A 441 42.42 -22.41 -14.54
C MET A 441 43.26 -21.13 -14.81
N THR A 442 43.39 -20.77 -16.10
CA THR A 442 43.97 -19.49 -16.54
C THR A 442 42.94 -18.72 -17.35
N LYS A 443 42.96 -17.39 -17.23
CA LYS A 443 42.20 -16.47 -18.07
C LYS A 443 43.16 -15.49 -18.73
N GLU A 444 42.90 -15.17 -19.98
CA GLU A 444 43.71 -14.24 -20.78
C GLU A 444 43.08 -12.85 -20.73
N HIS A 445 43.89 -11.83 -20.46
CA HIS A 445 43.47 -10.43 -20.41
C HIS A 445 44.65 -9.55 -20.84
N ASP A 446 44.44 -8.70 -21.85
CA ASP A 446 45.42 -7.73 -22.35
C ASP A 446 46.78 -8.35 -22.73
N ASN A 447 46.73 -9.57 -23.30
CA ASN A 447 47.83 -10.48 -23.66
C ASN A 447 48.55 -11.20 -22.50
N ASP A 448 48.25 -10.88 -21.25
CA ASP A 448 48.79 -11.58 -20.07
C ASP A 448 47.89 -12.74 -19.62
N LEU A 449 48.49 -13.72 -18.94
CA LEU A 449 47.81 -14.90 -18.41
C LEU A 449 47.68 -14.81 -16.88
N TYR A 450 46.44 -14.78 -16.41
CA TYR A 450 46.11 -14.65 -15.00
C TYR A 450 45.53 -15.94 -14.45
N HIS A 451 46.01 -16.36 -13.29
CA HIS A 451 45.46 -17.50 -12.55
C HIS A 451 44.24 -17.11 -11.71
N GLY A 452 43.30 -18.04 -11.54
CA GLY A 452 42.08 -17.82 -10.77
C GLY A 452 41.10 -19.00 -10.84
N LEU A 453 39.94 -18.82 -10.20
CA LEU A 453 38.85 -19.79 -10.17
C LEU A 453 37.70 -19.32 -11.07
N GLU A 454 37.33 -20.13 -12.05
CA GLU A 454 36.05 -19.99 -12.76
C GLU A 454 34.96 -20.71 -11.97
N ILE A 455 33.82 -20.04 -11.76
CA ILE A 455 32.69 -20.57 -10.99
C ILE A 455 31.44 -20.56 -11.87
N GLN A 456 30.83 -21.73 -12.02
CA GLN A 456 29.60 -21.94 -12.80
C GLN A 456 28.58 -22.73 -11.96
N ARG A 457 27.28 -22.56 -12.24
CA ARG A 457 26.22 -23.41 -11.67
C ARG A 457 26.21 -24.78 -12.35
N LEU A 458 25.78 -25.83 -11.66
CA LEU A 458 25.65 -27.19 -12.23
C LEU A 458 24.64 -27.27 -13.39
N ASP A 459 23.66 -26.37 -13.43
CA ASP A 459 22.63 -26.28 -14.48
C ASP A 459 23.02 -25.35 -15.65
N ALA A 460 24.18 -24.69 -15.60
CA ALA A 460 24.55 -23.64 -16.56
C ALA A 460 24.56 -24.11 -18.03
N GLY A 461 24.79 -25.40 -18.29
CA GLY A 461 24.72 -26.01 -19.63
C GLY A 461 23.33 -25.98 -20.28
N SER A 462 22.25 -25.63 -19.56
CA SER A 462 20.92 -25.41 -20.14
C SER A 462 20.61 -23.94 -20.46
N ALA A 463 21.48 -22.99 -20.07
CA ALA A 463 21.24 -21.56 -20.25
C ALA A 463 21.74 -21.04 -21.60
N THR A 464 20.98 -20.16 -22.25
CA THR A 464 21.36 -19.52 -23.53
C THR A 464 22.66 -18.71 -23.43
N HIS A 465 22.94 -18.16 -22.25
CA HIS A 465 24.19 -17.49 -21.89
C HIS A 465 24.56 -17.91 -20.45
N PRO A 466 25.46 -18.88 -20.25
CA PRO A 466 25.87 -19.31 -18.91
C PRO A 466 26.64 -18.20 -18.18
N GLN A 467 26.21 -17.87 -16.96
CA GLN A 467 26.94 -16.93 -16.10
C GLN A 467 28.19 -17.59 -15.53
N ARG A 468 29.36 -17.11 -15.96
CA ARG A 468 30.68 -17.53 -15.46
C ARG A 468 31.25 -16.44 -14.56
N HIS A 469 31.44 -16.73 -13.29
CA HIS A 469 32.07 -15.81 -12.34
C HIS A 469 33.57 -16.12 -12.24
N TRP A 470 34.38 -15.10 -11.95
CA TRP A 470 35.84 -15.24 -11.87
C TRP A 470 36.34 -14.70 -10.53
N LEU A 471 36.94 -15.57 -9.72
CA LEU A 471 37.37 -15.27 -8.35
C LEU A 471 38.89 -15.39 -8.23
N THR A 472 39.52 -14.35 -7.67
CA THR A 472 40.96 -14.25 -7.42
C THR A 472 41.21 -13.65 -6.04
N ALA A 473 42.23 -14.12 -5.33
CA ALA A 473 42.60 -13.56 -4.03
C ALA A 473 43.23 -12.17 -4.19
N THR A 474 42.73 -11.18 -3.43
CA THR A 474 43.16 -9.76 -3.47
C THR A 474 44.62 -9.51 -3.14
N GLN A 475 45.31 -10.49 -2.55
CA GLN A 475 46.70 -10.41 -2.11
C GLN A 475 47.63 -11.43 -2.79
N ALA A 476 47.15 -12.13 -3.83
CA ALA A 476 47.96 -13.07 -4.60
C ALA A 476 48.65 -12.36 -5.77
N GLY A 477 49.87 -12.80 -6.11
CA GLY A 477 50.58 -12.34 -7.30
C GLY A 477 49.86 -12.76 -8.60
N LEU A 478 50.15 -12.08 -9.71
CA LEU A 478 49.45 -12.29 -10.98
C LEU A 478 49.67 -13.70 -11.57
N ASP A 479 50.83 -14.30 -11.28
CA ASP A 479 51.25 -15.67 -11.68
C ASP A 479 50.93 -16.74 -10.60
N ALA A 480 50.13 -16.41 -9.59
CA ALA A 480 49.89 -17.27 -8.43
C ALA A 480 48.94 -18.45 -8.75
N VAL A 481 49.51 -19.65 -8.87
CA VAL A 481 48.75 -20.88 -9.15
C VAL A 481 47.89 -21.31 -7.96
N TYR A 482 46.57 -21.33 -8.14
CA TYR A 482 45.63 -21.82 -7.13
C TYR A 482 45.48 -23.35 -7.15
N GLY A 483 45.71 -23.99 -6.01
CA GLY A 483 45.18 -25.32 -5.70
C GLY A 483 43.80 -25.22 -5.05
N ILE A 484 42.94 -26.22 -5.23
CA ILE A 484 41.57 -26.22 -4.68
C ILE A 484 41.11 -27.64 -4.31
N ARG A 485 40.49 -27.81 -3.14
CA ARG A 485 40.04 -29.11 -2.62
C ARG A 485 38.84 -28.98 -1.68
N SER A 486 37.87 -29.89 -1.81
CA SER A 486 36.84 -30.14 -0.80
C SER A 486 37.41 -30.98 0.34
N LEU A 487 37.21 -30.54 1.58
CA LEU A 487 37.83 -31.10 2.78
C LEU A 487 36.89 -32.07 3.50
N VAL A 488 37.43 -32.91 4.40
CA VAL A 488 36.62 -33.87 5.16
C VAL A 488 35.79 -33.19 6.27
N GLY A 489 36.37 -32.22 6.98
CA GLY A 489 35.73 -31.42 8.00
C GLY A 489 35.01 -30.17 7.46
N ARG A 490 34.03 -29.68 8.23
CA ARG A 490 33.31 -28.42 8.00
C ARG A 490 33.78 -27.40 9.05
N GLU A 491 33.86 -26.10 8.72
CA GLU A 491 34.06 -25.02 9.70
C GLU A 491 32.86 -24.05 9.68
N GLU A 492 32.31 -23.68 10.84
CA GLU A 492 31.35 -22.56 10.95
C GLU A 492 32.09 -21.23 10.89
N THR A 493 31.85 -20.47 9.82
CA THR A 493 32.35 -19.10 9.65
C THR A 493 31.22 -18.09 9.87
N ARG A 494 31.56 -16.80 10.07
CA ARG A 494 30.59 -15.73 10.30
C ARG A 494 30.87 -14.53 9.41
N PHE A 495 29.80 -13.93 8.89
CA PHE A 495 29.83 -12.68 8.12
C PHE A 495 29.42 -11.50 9.01
N GLU A 496 30.37 -10.90 9.73
CA GLU A 496 30.08 -9.72 10.56
C GLU A 496 29.62 -8.51 9.71
N GLU A 497 29.84 -8.50 8.39
CA GLU A 497 29.23 -7.52 7.48
C GLU A 497 27.70 -7.63 7.47
N ILE A 498 27.14 -8.84 7.54
CA ILE A 498 25.69 -9.06 7.65
C ILE A 498 25.18 -8.52 8.99
N VAL A 499 25.94 -8.70 10.08
CA VAL A 499 25.61 -8.14 11.39
C VAL A 499 25.55 -6.61 11.33
N ASP A 500 26.54 -5.96 10.70
CA ASP A 500 26.56 -4.51 10.50
C ASP A 500 25.43 -4.00 9.57
N ARG A 501 25.10 -4.74 8.50
CA ARG A 501 24.06 -4.34 7.54
C ARG A 501 22.63 -4.53 8.07
N LEU A 502 22.33 -5.68 8.68
CA LEU A 502 20.97 -6.06 9.10
C LEU A 502 20.60 -5.65 10.53
N CYS A 503 21.54 -5.63 11.49
CA CYS A 503 21.20 -5.33 12.88
C CYS A 503 20.42 -4.02 12.98
N GLN A 504 19.25 -4.05 13.63
CA GLN A 504 18.49 -2.83 13.86
C GLN A 504 19.27 -1.90 14.78
N ARG A 505 19.41 -0.64 14.37
CA ARG A 505 20.04 0.42 15.15
C ARG A 505 19.08 1.60 15.26
N ARG A 506 19.16 2.35 16.35
CA ARG A 506 18.45 3.63 16.47
C ARG A 506 18.86 4.59 15.36
N TYR A 507 17.87 5.23 14.78
CA TYR A 507 17.98 6.30 13.79
C TYR A 507 17.41 7.59 14.38
N THR A 508 18.06 8.70 14.07
CA THR A 508 17.71 10.04 14.56
C THR A 508 17.43 10.97 13.36
N PRO A 509 16.15 11.08 12.93
CA PRO A 509 15.70 11.98 11.87
C PRO A 509 16.30 13.38 11.87
N PHE A 510 16.65 13.93 13.05
CA PHE A 510 17.19 15.28 13.22
C PHE A 510 18.71 15.38 13.40
N SER A 511 19.49 14.30 13.21
CA SER A 511 20.95 14.36 13.46
C SER A 511 21.67 15.46 12.65
N VAL A 512 22.48 16.25 13.36
CA VAL A 512 23.39 17.28 12.83
C VAL A 512 24.84 16.86 13.14
N SER A 513 25.82 17.40 12.41
CA SER A 513 27.24 17.05 12.57
C SER A 513 27.74 17.23 14.03
N PRO A 514 28.51 16.27 14.59
CA PRO A 514 29.15 16.41 15.91
C PRO A 514 30.21 17.52 16.03
N SER A 515 30.48 18.26 14.95
CA SER A 515 31.52 19.30 14.88
C SER A 515 31.16 20.63 15.55
N THR A 516 30.04 20.71 16.26
CA THR A 516 29.66 21.83 17.13
C THR A 516 29.25 21.28 18.50
N PRO A 517 29.89 21.72 19.61
CA PRO A 517 29.36 21.45 20.95
C PRO A 517 28.01 22.16 21.13
N ASP A 518 27.21 21.71 22.10
CA ASP A 518 25.79 22.04 22.25
C ASP A 518 25.41 23.51 21.96
N PRO A 519 24.39 23.68 21.13
CA PRO A 519 23.25 24.46 21.60
C PRO A 519 21.93 23.69 21.45
N ALA A 520 21.39 23.28 22.59
CA ALA A 520 19.94 23.36 22.74
C ALA A 520 19.52 24.81 22.37
N SER A 521 18.60 24.96 21.42
CA SER A 521 18.19 26.22 20.75
C SER A 521 19.19 26.89 19.79
N ALA A 522 19.37 26.37 18.56
CA ALA A 522 19.86 27.18 17.42
C ALA A 522 19.61 26.66 15.97
N SER A 523 18.39 26.26 15.56
CA SER A 523 18.08 26.21 14.10
C SER A 523 16.60 26.37 13.71
N LEU A 524 15.85 27.24 14.39
CA LEU A 524 14.48 27.61 14.01
C LEU A 524 14.47 28.97 13.29
N LYS A 525 14.51 28.96 11.95
CA LYS A 525 14.35 30.15 11.11
C LYS A 525 13.52 29.88 9.85
N SER A 526 12.21 29.74 10.03
CA SER A 526 11.23 29.89 8.94
C SER A 526 10.05 30.78 9.37
N VAL A 527 10.09 32.03 8.87
CA VAL A 527 9.04 33.04 8.69
C VAL A 527 8.08 33.43 9.83
N ASP A 528 7.57 32.53 10.69
CA ASP A 528 6.72 32.92 11.85
C ASP A 528 7.23 32.33 13.18
N SER A 529 8.05 33.12 13.87
CA SER A 529 8.71 32.76 15.12
C SER A 529 7.81 32.80 16.36
N ARG A 530 6.59 33.36 16.29
CA ARG A 530 5.70 33.43 17.47
C ARG A 530 4.86 32.17 17.61
N THR A 531 4.37 31.65 16.49
CA THR A 531 3.47 30.49 16.46
C THR A 531 4.21 29.18 16.76
N ALA A 532 5.40 28.96 16.18
CA ALA A 532 6.17 27.73 16.40
C ALA A 532 6.61 27.52 17.86
N LEU A 533 7.16 28.56 18.50
CA LEU A 533 7.55 28.49 19.92
C LEU A 533 6.34 28.31 20.85
N SER A 534 5.19 28.91 20.51
CA SER A 534 3.96 28.73 21.28
C SER A 534 3.43 27.30 21.15
N ILE A 535 3.55 26.66 19.98
CA ILE A 535 3.18 25.26 19.76
C ILE A 535 4.14 24.31 20.50
N GLU A 536 5.45 24.53 20.45
CA GLU A 536 6.43 23.71 21.17
C GLU A 536 6.29 23.84 22.69
N GLN A 537 6.00 25.04 23.18
CA GLN A 537 5.75 25.27 24.60
C GLN A 537 4.42 24.66 25.04
N LEU A 538 3.33 24.84 24.27
CA LEU A 538 2.04 24.20 24.55
C LEU A 538 2.12 22.67 24.44
N SER A 539 2.88 22.10 23.50
CA SER A 539 3.03 20.64 23.41
C SER A 539 3.78 20.09 24.61
N LYS A 540 4.87 20.75 25.05
CA LYS A 540 5.61 20.36 26.26
C LYS A 540 4.79 20.55 27.54
N GLU A 541 3.97 21.60 27.63
CA GLU A 541 3.02 21.77 28.73
C GLU A 541 1.92 20.69 28.68
N LYS A 542 1.41 20.33 27.49
CA LYS A 542 0.41 19.25 27.32
C LYS A 542 0.99 17.87 27.65
N GLU A 543 2.21 17.55 27.20
CA GLU A 543 2.96 16.35 27.59
C GLU A 543 3.15 16.28 29.12
N LEU A 544 3.46 17.40 29.78
CA LEU A 544 3.56 17.47 31.25
C LEU A 544 2.21 17.26 31.96
N PHE A 545 1.08 17.58 31.33
CA PHE A 545 -0.27 17.34 31.88
C PHE A 545 -0.79 15.93 31.58
N GLU A 546 -0.62 15.42 30.36
CA GLU A 546 -1.07 14.07 29.95
C GLU A 546 -0.34 12.98 30.74
N ARG A 547 0.92 13.23 31.12
CA ARG A 547 1.72 12.39 32.05
C ARG A 547 1.09 12.17 33.44
N ASN A 548 0.02 12.88 33.79
CA ASN A 548 -0.69 12.74 35.05
C ASN A 548 -2.07 12.06 34.93
N MET A 549 -2.54 11.69 33.74
CA MET A 549 -3.92 11.25 33.51
C MET A 549 -4.11 9.79 33.08
N ASP A 550 -3.20 9.19 32.29
CA ASP A 550 -3.36 7.81 31.77
C ASP A 550 -2.37 6.80 32.38
N SER A 551 -2.90 5.99 33.30
CA SER A 551 -2.51 4.60 33.68
C SER A 551 -1.04 4.15 33.57
N GLN A 552 -0.31 4.28 34.69
CA GLN A 552 0.44 3.22 35.42
C GLN A 552 1.57 2.38 34.77
N ASP A 553 1.75 2.28 33.44
CA ASP A 553 2.73 1.36 32.82
C ASP A 553 3.97 2.06 32.18
N GLU A 554 4.12 3.39 32.29
CA GLU A 554 5.32 4.10 31.81
C GLU A 554 6.39 4.31 32.90
N GLU A 555 7.12 3.25 33.22
CA GLU A 555 8.46 3.41 33.83
C GLU A 555 9.42 4.05 32.81
N SER A 556 10.23 5.00 33.27
CA SER A 556 11.27 5.63 32.44
C SER A 556 12.30 4.59 31.99
N LEU A 557 12.49 4.48 30.67
CA LEU A 557 13.43 3.52 30.06
C LEU A 557 14.82 3.60 30.75
N PRO A 558 15.38 2.46 31.24
CA PRO A 558 16.70 2.43 31.85
C PRO A 558 17.80 2.96 30.92
N GLU A 559 18.84 3.59 31.47
CA GLU A 559 19.96 4.16 30.70
C GLU A 559 20.66 3.12 29.82
N GLU A 560 20.71 1.86 30.27
CA GLU A 560 21.30 0.74 29.53
C GLU A 560 20.34 0.06 28.52
N TRP A 561 19.06 0.47 28.44
CA TRP A 561 18.06 -0.20 27.59
C TRP A 561 18.43 -0.21 26.11
N GLU A 562 18.93 0.92 25.59
CA GLU A 562 19.38 1.00 24.20
C GLU A 562 20.62 0.13 23.97
N ALA A 563 21.53 0.04 24.94
CA ALA A 563 22.71 -0.82 24.85
C ALA A 563 22.31 -2.31 24.82
N ASN A 564 21.42 -2.74 25.73
CA ASN A 564 20.93 -4.13 25.79
C ASN A 564 20.21 -4.53 24.49
N ARG A 565 19.30 -3.68 23.98
CA ARG A 565 18.60 -3.91 22.70
C ARG A 565 19.57 -3.99 21.51
N ASN A 566 20.65 -3.22 21.52
CA ASN A 566 21.70 -3.33 20.52
C ASN A 566 22.45 -4.68 20.61
N SER A 567 22.80 -5.16 21.81
CA SER A 567 23.45 -6.47 21.96
C SER A 567 22.54 -7.65 21.59
N GLU A 568 21.26 -7.62 21.98
CA GLU A 568 20.27 -8.63 21.58
C GLU A 568 20.12 -8.68 20.05
N GLY A 569 19.98 -7.52 19.40
CA GLY A 569 19.87 -7.42 17.95
C GLY A 569 21.12 -7.88 17.20
N GLU A 570 22.31 -7.61 17.74
CA GLU A 570 23.57 -8.12 17.20
C GLU A 570 23.68 -9.64 17.35
N GLU A 571 23.32 -10.21 18.50
CA GLU A 571 23.45 -11.65 18.76
C GLU A 571 22.45 -12.47 17.93
N PHE A 572 21.21 -12.00 17.80
CA PHE A 572 20.23 -12.53 16.83
C PHE A 572 20.78 -12.51 15.40
N THR A 573 21.27 -11.34 14.94
CA THR A 573 21.78 -11.22 13.56
C THR A 573 23.04 -12.07 13.34
N ARG A 574 23.89 -12.22 14.35
CA ARG A 574 25.12 -13.05 14.31
C ARG A 574 24.84 -14.55 14.30
N GLN A 575 23.69 -14.99 14.83
CA GLN A 575 23.20 -16.36 14.64
C GLN A 575 22.78 -16.62 13.19
N LEU A 576 22.15 -15.65 12.53
CA LEU A 576 21.77 -15.73 11.11
C LEU A 576 22.95 -15.55 10.14
N ALA A 577 24.01 -14.85 10.55
CA ALA A 577 25.19 -14.57 9.73
C ALA A 577 26.21 -15.74 9.64
N LYS A 578 25.83 -16.94 10.07
CA LYS A 578 26.66 -18.16 9.97
C LYS A 578 26.69 -18.72 8.54
N ALA A 579 27.83 -19.29 8.15
CA ALA A 579 27.96 -20.10 6.94
C ALA A 579 28.98 -21.22 7.12
N GLU A 580 28.69 -22.41 6.60
CA GLU A 580 29.67 -23.49 6.57
C GLU A 580 30.73 -23.27 5.47
N ALA A 581 31.99 -23.45 5.83
CA ALA A 581 33.11 -23.59 4.91
C ALA A 581 33.52 -25.07 4.78
N ARG A 582 33.74 -25.53 3.53
CA ARG A 582 34.14 -26.91 3.21
C ARG A 582 35.23 -27.03 2.15
N ILE A 583 35.64 -25.92 1.52
CA ILE A 583 36.58 -25.91 0.39
C ILE A 583 37.79 -25.05 0.73
N ALA A 584 38.98 -25.64 0.77
CA ALA A 584 40.23 -24.88 0.79
C ALA A 584 40.64 -24.47 -0.63
N VAL A 585 41.13 -23.25 -0.74
CA VAL A 585 41.86 -22.71 -1.88
C VAL A 585 43.22 -22.25 -1.34
N TRP A 586 44.32 -22.56 -2.02
CA TRP A 586 45.65 -22.12 -1.58
C TRP A 586 46.53 -21.69 -2.74
N SER A 587 47.48 -20.79 -2.46
CA SER A 587 48.55 -20.44 -3.39
C SER A 587 49.77 -19.90 -2.63
N GLY A 588 50.97 -20.32 -3.04
CA GLY A 588 52.20 -20.05 -2.29
C GLY A 588 52.13 -20.61 -0.86
N SER A 589 52.32 -19.73 0.12
CA SER A 589 52.21 -19.99 1.57
C SER A 589 50.83 -19.64 2.17
N ARG A 590 49.82 -19.29 1.36
CA ARG A 590 48.51 -18.82 1.83
C ARG A 590 47.40 -19.84 1.60
N ILE A 591 46.50 -19.97 2.58
CA ILE A 591 45.31 -20.81 2.52
C ILE A 591 44.07 -19.98 2.86
N TRP A 592 43.03 -20.11 2.04
CA TRP A 592 41.73 -19.47 2.18
C TRP A 592 40.61 -20.51 2.19
N TRP A 593 39.55 -20.24 2.94
CA TRP A 593 38.25 -20.85 2.72
C TRP A 593 37.58 -20.22 1.50
N ALA A 594 37.12 -21.04 0.56
CA ALA A 594 36.10 -20.63 -0.42
C ALA A 594 34.72 -20.92 0.16
N ILE A 595 33.96 -19.86 0.40
CA ILE A 595 32.68 -19.89 1.11
C ILE A 595 31.60 -19.35 0.18
N ARG A 596 30.40 -19.96 0.18
CA ARG A 596 29.23 -19.40 -0.51
C ARG A 596 29.00 -17.97 -0.02
N ASN A 597 28.96 -17.02 -0.95
CA ASN A 597 28.74 -15.62 -0.63
C ASN A 597 27.24 -15.39 -0.40
N PRO A 598 26.79 -14.97 0.79
CA PRO A 598 25.35 -14.81 1.06
C PRO A 598 24.70 -13.79 0.12
N LEU A 599 23.44 -14.04 -0.27
CA LEU A 599 22.70 -13.22 -1.23
C LEU A 599 22.66 -11.73 -0.84
N LEU A 600 22.67 -11.42 0.47
CA LEU A 600 22.74 -10.06 0.97
C LEU A 600 23.99 -9.33 0.48
N ILE A 601 25.17 -9.94 0.60
CA ILE A 601 26.44 -9.30 0.25
C ILE A 601 26.51 -9.09 -1.26
N GLN A 602 26.10 -10.08 -2.06
CA GLN A 602 26.03 -9.96 -3.53
C GLN A 602 25.14 -8.78 -3.97
N LEU A 603 23.92 -8.68 -3.42
CA LEU A 603 22.96 -7.62 -3.77
C LEU A 603 23.37 -6.26 -3.19
N ASP A 604 23.95 -6.22 -2.00
CA ASP A 604 24.39 -4.96 -1.38
C ASP A 604 25.62 -4.38 -2.08
N ALA A 605 26.55 -5.23 -2.50
CA ALA A 605 27.67 -4.88 -3.37
C ALA A 605 27.20 -4.42 -4.75
N ALA A 606 26.14 -5.00 -5.32
CA ALA A 606 25.52 -4.53 -6.56
C ALA A 606 24.89 -3.12 -6.41
N LEU A 607 24.25 -2.83 -5.28
CA LEU A 607 23.74 -1.49 -4.97
C LEU A 607 24.87 -0.47 -4.71
N GLU A 608 25.97 -0.88 -4.08
CA GLU A 608 27.13 -0.01 -3.86
C GLU A 608 27.92 0.22 -5.16
N ALA A 609 27.99 -0.76 -6.06
CA ALA A 609 28.53 -0.60 -7.41
C ALA A 609 27.70 0.35 -8.29
N ALA A 610 26.40 0.52 -8.00
CA ALA A 610 25.54 1.52 -8.63
C ALA A 610 25.76 2.96 -8.10
N CYS A 611 26.65 3.15 -7.12
CA CYS A 611 27.03 4.44 -6.54
C CYS A 611 28.47 4.81 -6.99
N PRO A 612 28.67 5.42 -8.18
CA PRO A 612 30.01 5.64 -8.74
C PRO A 612 30.78 6.76 -8.02
N GLY A 613 31.51 6.42 -6.96
CA GLY A 613 32.44 7.31 -6.28
C GLY A 613 32.76 6.88 -4.85
N ARG A 614 33.86 7.40 -4.27
CA ARG A 614 34.18 7.21 -2.83
C ARG A 614 33.38 8.11 -1.88
N VAL A 615 32.63 9.06 -2.42
CA VAL A 615 31.76 9.99 -1.69
C VAL A 615 30.36 9.88 -2.28
N PHE A 616 29.34 9.83 -1.43
CA PHE A 616 27.96 9.72 -1.86
C PHE A 616 27.53 10.97 -2.66
N SER A 617 27.24 10.78 -3.95
CA SER A 617 26.71 11.81 -4.85
C SER A 617 25.27 11.45 -5.27
N PRO A 618 24.25 12.25 -4.92
CA PRO A 618 22.89 12.03 -5.39
C PRO A 618 22.73 12.06 -6.92
N TYR A 619 23.65 12.68 -7.66
CA TYR A 619 23.51 13.01 -9.09
C TYR A 619 23.96 11.90 -10.06
N ASP A 620 24.83 11.01 -9.58
CA ASP A 620 25.61 10.08 -10.42
C ASP A 620 25.16 8.61 -10.31
N LEU A 621 24.21 8.32 -9.40
CA LEU A 621 23.61 7.00 -9.17
C LEU A 621 23.07 6.35 -10.45
N ASP A 622 23.46 5.10 -10.73
CA ASP A 622 22.93 4.33 -11.85
C ASP A 622 21.59 3.66 -11.47
N ARG A 623 20.49 4.35 -11.79
CA ARG A 623 19.12 3.82 -11.67
C ARG A 623 18.94 2.47 -12.33
N ARG A 624 19.61 2.21 -13.46
CA ARG A 624 19.41 0.97 -14.22
C ARG A 624 20.00 -0.22 -13.46
N ALA A 625 21.19 -0.07 -12.89
CA ALA A 625 21.77 -1.07 -12.01
C ALA A 625 20.88 -1.33 -10.77
N ILE A 626 20.37 -0.27 -10.12
CA ILE A 626 19.46 -0.41 -8.95
C ILE A 626 18.15 -1.13 -9.34
N PHE A 627 17.52 -0.75 -10.46
CA PHE A 627 16.31 -1.43 -10.94
C PHE A 627 16.58 -2.86 -11.43
N VAL A 628 17.78 -3.18 -11.93
CA VAL A 628 18.16 -4.57 -12.24
C VAL A 628 18.25 -5.41 -10.97
N ALA A 629 18.92 -4.92 -9.92
CA ALA A 629 18.99 -5.60 -8.62
C ALA A 629 17.59 -5.79 -7.99
N LEU A 630 16.73 -4.77 -8.06
CA LEU A 630 15.33 -4.87 -7.60
C LEU A 630 14.50 -5.88 -8.41
N ASN A 631 14.77 -6.05 -9.72
CA ASN A 631 14.07 -7.05 -10.54
C ASN A 631 14.58 -8.48 -10.30
N GLN A 632 15.84 -8.67 -9.92
CA GLN A 632 16.36 -10.00 -9.52
C GLN A 632 15.60 -10.59 -8.33
N ILE A 633 15.20 -9.74 -7.37
CA ILE A 633 14.44 -10.14 -6.17
C ILE A 633 12.91 -10.06 -6.32
N ARG A 634 12.40 -9.77 -7.53
CA ARG A 634 10.96 -9.53 -7.73
C ARG A 634 10.20 -10.84 -7.91
N GLY A 635 9.31 -11.15 -6.96
CA GLY A 635 8.54 -12.39 -6.95
C GLY A 635 9.29 -13.61 -6.38
N GLN A 636 10.45 -13.40 -5.73
CA GLN A 636 11.10 -14.44 -4.93
C GLN A 636 10.40 -14.60 -3.58
N GLU A 637 10.08 -15.84 -3.21
CA GLU A 637 9.65 -16.23 -1.86
C GLU A 637 10.88 -16.59 -1.03
N ALA A 638 10.96 -16.09 0.21
CA ALA A 638 12.08 -16.37 1.11
C ALA A 638 12.01 -17.81 1.66
N ARG A 639 13.11 -18.57 1.51
CA ARG A 639 13.27 -19.93 2.05
C ARG A 639 13.86 -19.91 3.46
N THR A 640 14.62 -18.88 3.81
CA THR A 640 15.28 -18.72 5.10
C THR A 640 14.95 -17.37 5.76
N GLU A 641 15.12 -17.27 7.08
CA GLU A 641 14.93 -16.01 7.82
C GLU A 641 15.95 -14.94 7.39
N LEU A 642 17.20 -15.35 7.10
CA LEU A 642 18.21 -14.47 6.51
C LEU A 642 17.77 -13.92 5.15
N GLU A 643 17.21 -14.75 4.26
CA GLU A 643 16.64 -14.28 2.99
C GLU A 643 15.48 -13.31 3.20
N PHE A 644 14.56 -13.59 4.12
CA PHE A 644 13.44 -12.70 4.41
C PHE A 644 13.91 -11.30 4.82
N LEU A 645 14.87 -11.23 5.76
CA LEU A 645 15.48 -9.97 6.18
C LEU A 645 16.29 -9.32 5.04
N THR A 646 16.99 -10.10 4.21
CA THR A 646 17.73 -9.63 3.03
C THR A 646 16.80 -8.95 2.02
N LEU A 647 15.70 -9.61 1.65
CA LEU A 647 14.72 -9.10 0.69
C LEU A 647 14.04 -7.82 1.20
N GLY A 648 13.82 -7.70 2.52
CA GLY A 648 13.42 -6.45 3.15
C GLY A 648 14.49 -5.36 3.02
N TYR A 649 15.69 -5.63 3.54
CA TYR A 649 16.84 -4.73 3.57
C TYR A 649 17.20 -4.14 2.18
N ILE A 650 17.28 -4.98 1.15
CA ILE A 650 17.63 -4.54 -0.21
C ILE A 650 16.55 -3.62 -0.78
N ARG A 651 15.25 -3.90 -0.57
CA ARG A 651 14.16 -2.98 -0.96
C ARG A 651 14.24 -1.65 -0.21
N GLN A 652 14.58 -1.66 1.09
CA GLN A 652 14.74 -0.45 1.89
C GLN A 652 15.92 0.41 1.41
N LYS A 653 17.11 -0.18 1.23
CA LYS A 653 18.30 0.55 0.78
C LYS A 653 18.12 1.09 -0.64
N ALA A 654 17.65 0.27 -1.58
CA ALA A 654 17.39 0.68 -2.95
C ALA A 654 16.30 1.78 -3.04
N GLY A 655 15.24 1.68 -2.23
CA GLY A 655 14.20 2.70 -2.13
C GLY A 655 14.73 4.06 -1.68
N ILE A 656 15.60 4.10 -0.66
CA ILE A 656 16.26 5.34 -0.23
C ILE A 656 17.17 5.90 -1.33
N LEU A 657 18.00 5.07 -1.97
CA LEU A 657 18.90 5.52 -3.06
C LEU A 657 18.13 6.15 -4.23
N LEU A 658 17.04 5.50 -4.67
CA LEU A 658 16.19 6.01 -5.74
C LEU A 658 15.43 7.28 -5.33
N LEU A 659 14.93 7.36 -4.10
CA LEU A 659 14.27 8.56 -3.56
C LEU A 659 15.22 9.75 -3.51
N VAL A 660 16.43 9.57 -2.98
CA VAL A 660 17.45 10.63 -2.90
C VAL A 660 17.86 11.09 -4.30
N ASN A 661 18.01 10.18 -5.26
CA ASN A 661 18.24 10.54 -6.66
C ASN A 661 17.05 11.30 -7.28
N MET A 662 15.80 10.93 -6.97
CA MET A 662 14.60 11.66 -7.42
C MET A 662 14.60 13.10 -6.91
N LEU A 663 14.82 13.29 -5.60
CA LEU A 663 14.86 14.59 -4.90
C LEU A 663 16.02 15.52 -5.35
N LYS A 664 16.93 15.03 -6.20
CA LYS A 664 18.11 15.74 -6.70
C LYS A 664 18.31 15.59 -8.22
N SER A 665 17.32 15.05 -8.94
CA SER A 665 17.44 14.82 -10.39
C SER A 665 17.53 16.14 -11.17
N PRO A 666 18.59 16.38 -11.95
CA PRO A 666 18.66 17.56 -12.82
C PRO A 666 17.65 17.44 -13.97
N GLU A 667 17.25 18.56 -14.56
CA GLU A 667 16.13 18.60 -15.52
C GLU A 667 16.28 17.68 -16.74
N GLY A 668 17.52 17.41 -17.17
CA GLY A 668 17.83 16.46 -18.25
C GLY A 668 17.81 14.97 -17.85
N LYS A 669 17.58 14.64 -16.58
CA LYS A 669 17.49 13.27 -16.04
C LYS A 669 16.23 13.05 -15.18
N LYS A 670 15.08 13.69 -15.46
CA LYS A 670 13.85 13.44 -14.66
C LYS A 670 13.42 11.95 -14.71
N PHE A 671 12.74 11.49 -13.67
CA PHE A 671 12.16 10.14 -13.62
C PHE A 671 10.94 10.05 -14.55
N ALA A 672 10.75 8.89 -15.18
CA ALA A 672 9.50 8.57 -15.88
C ALA A 672 8.40 8.16 -14.89
N GLU A 673 7.13 8.36 -15.21
CA GLU A 673 6.01 8.04 -14.30
C GLU A 673 5.99 6.56 -13.89
N SER A 674 6.42 5.65 -14.75
CA SER A 674 6.62 4.23 -14.46
C SER A 674 7.73 3.96 -13.44
N GLU A 675 8.84 4.72 -13.47
CA GLU A 675 9.92 4.61 -12.48
C GLU A 675 9.47 5.14 -11.11
N ILE A 676 8.65 6.20 -11.08
CA ILE A 676 8.08 6.75 -9.83
C ILE A 676 7.08 5.76 -9.23
N LYS A 677 6.21 5.15 -10.05
CA LYS A 677 5.28 4.12 -9.59
C LYS A 677 6.03 2.88 -9.06
N ALA A 678 7.12 2.48 -9.72
CA ALA A 678 7.97 1.40 -9.23
C ALA A 678 8.67 1.78 -7.90
N LEU A 679 9.08 3.04 -7.72
CA LEU A 679 9.62 3.54 -6.46
C LEU A 679 8.58 3.55 -5.33
N GLU A 680 7.34 3.94 -5.62
CA GLU A 680 6.22 3.84 -4.66
C GLU A 680 5.92 2.39 -4.27
N GLU A 681 5.84 1.48 -5.25
CA GLU A 681 5.70 0.03 -5.02
C GLU A 681 6.82 -0.49 -4.11
N VAL A 682 8.08 -0.24 -4.46
CA VAL A 682 9.26 -0.71 -3.70
C VAL A 682 9.29 -0.14 -2.28
N LEU A 683 9.05 1.16 -2.09
CA LEU A 683 9.07 1.75 -0.73
C LEU A 683 7.91 1.27 0.13
N VAL A 684 6.73 1.01 -0.45
CA VAL A 684 5.58 0.43 0.26
C VAL A 684 5.82 -1.06 0.57
N GLU A 685 6.35 -1.85 -0.36
CA GLU A 685 6.72 -3.25 -0.14
C GLU A 685 7.86 -3.41 0.88
N SER A 686 8.85 -2.51 0.88
CA SER A 686 10.00 -2.53 1.79
C SER A 686 9.62 -2.46 3.28
N SER A 687 8.42 -1.97 3.59
CA SER A 687 7.91 -1.70 4.94
C SER A 687 8.84 -0.84 5.80
N LEU A 688 9.66 0.00 5.16
CA LEU A 688 10.45 1.05 5.81
C LEU A 688 9.52 2.03 6.55
N ASP A 689 9.87 2.37 7.79
CA ASP A 689 9.16 3.37 8.59
C ASP A 689 9.06 4.70 7.80
N PRO A 690 7.84 5.22 7.52
CA PRO A 690 7.66 6.43 6.72
C PRO A 690 8.28 7.67 7.36
N ARG A 691 8.56 7.69 8.68
CA ARG A 691 9.32 8.75 9.35
C ARG A 691 10.74 8.88 8.77
N VAL A 692 11.34 7.78 8.32
CA VAL A 692 12.65 7.76 7.63
C VAL A 692 12.54 8.32 6.21
N VAL A 693 11.47 8.00 5.48
CA VAL A 693 11.25 8.56 4.13
C VAL A 693 11.01 10.08 4.19
N LEU A 694 10.28 10.55 5.20
CA LEU A 694 10.01 11.96 5.42
C LEU A 694 11.23 12.75 5.92
N SER A 695 12.12 12.15 6.71
CA SER A 695 13.32 12.85 7.24
C SER A 695 14.29 13.27 6.14
N LEU A 696 14.28 12.57 4.99
CA LEU A 696 15.06 12.87 3.79
C LEU A 696 14.50 14.07 3.00
N ILE A 697 13.34 14.62 3.38
CA ILE A 697 12.66 15.73 2.72
C ILE A 697 12.54 16.90 3.73
N PRO A 698 13.49 17.86 3.72
CA PRO A 698 13.61 18.85 4.79
C PRO A 698 12.32 19.64 5.09
N SER A 699 11.57 19.99 4.04
CA SER A 699 10.37 20.83 4.14
C SER A 699 9.18 20.17 4.85
N ILE A 700 9.23 18.86 5.14
CA ILE A 700 8.19 18.10 5.84
C ILE A 700 8.74 17.44 7.14
N ARG A 701 10.06 17.48 7.35
CA ARG A 701 10.76 16.93 8.53
C ARG A 701 10.17 17.39 9.87
N ASN A 702 9.56 18.58 9.91
CA ASN A 702 8.93 19.17 11.10
C ASN A 702 7.62 18.48 11.54
N GLU A 703 7.02 17.63 10.71
CA GLU A 703 5.83 16.84 11.06
C GLU A 703 6.18 15.47 11.70
N ILE A 704 7.47 15.14 11.83
CA ILE A 704 7.94 13.85 12.35
C ILE A 704 7.84 13.82 13.88
N ILE A 705 7.13 12.82 14.39
CA ILE A 705 7.01 12.54 15.83
C ILE A 705 7.86 11.32 16.18
N GLU A 706 8.86 11.53 17.04
CA GLU A 706 9.68 10.48 17.64
C GLU A 706 9.08 10.07 18.99
N GLY A 707 8.68 8.81 19.13
CA GLY A 707 8.25 8.23 20.40
C GLY A 707 9.43 7.96 21.34
N GLN A 708 9.17 7.70 22.62
CA GLN A 708 10.20 7.52 23.66
C GLN A 708 11.26 6.46 23.29
N ARG A 709 10.87 5.43 22.51
CA ARG A 709 11.72 4.31 22.07
C ARG A 709 12.60 4.61 20.85
N GLY A 710 12.35 5.72 20.14
CA GLY A 710 13.04 6.12 18.91
C GLY A 710 12.74 5.22 17.69
N ILE A 711 13.19 5.65 16.50
CA ILE A 711 13.02 4.88 15.26
C ILE A 711 14.15 3.85 15.12
N TRP A 712 13.82 2.62 14.71
CA TRP A 712 14.77 1.51 14.55
C TRP A 712 14.76 0.97 13.12
N ILE A 713 15.94 0.94 12.48
CA ILE A 713 16.13 0.43 11.09
C ILE A 713 17.46 -0.32 10.97
N CYS A 714 17.57 -1.17 9.95
CA CYS A 714 18.77 -1.95 9.64
C CYS A 714 20.01 -1.05 9.48
N GLY A 715 21.14 -1.42 10.08
CA GLY A 715 22.35 -0.59 10.16
C GLY A 715 22.87 -0.05 8.83
N GLY A 716 22.79 -0.83 7.74
CA GLY A 716 23.18 -0.38 6.40
C GLY A 716 22.19 0.59 5.75
N VAL A 717 20.90 0.48 6.06
CA VAL A 717 19.86 1.44 5.64
C VAL A 717 20.08 2.76 6.37
N ARG A 718 20.36 2.70 7.68
CA ARG A 718 20.78 3.87 8.49
C ARG A 718 21.99 4.57 7.88
N LYS A 719 23.09 3.85 7.60
CA LYS A 719 24.31 4.42 6.98
C LYS A 719 24.01 5.13 5.64
N THR A 720 23.08 4.60 4.85
CA THR A 720 22.66 5.19 3.57
C THR A 720 21.87 6.48 3.76
N ALA A 721 20.91 6.51 4.70
CA ALA A 721 20.14 7.71 5.04
C ALA A 721 21.05 8.81 5.66
N ASP A 722 21.87 8.43 6.63
CA ASP A 722 22.87 9.25 7.29
C ASP A 722 23.82 9.95 6.30
N ALA A 723 24.30 9.23 5.27
CA ALA A 723 25.22 9.77 4.28
C ALA A 723 24.59 10.91 3.46
N TYR A 724 23.29 10.84 3.20
CA TYR A 724 22.56 11.95 2.56
C TYR A 724 22.22 13.07 3.53
N LEU A 725 21.81 12.77 4.77
CA LEU A 725 21.55 13.81 5.79
C LEU A 725 22.79 14.67 6.10
N ARG A 726 23.99 14.09 6.00
CA ARG A 726 25.29 14.79 6.16
C ARG A 726 25.83 15.39 4.84
N SER A 727 25.07 15.32 3.75
CA SER A 727 25.46 15.91 2.46
C SER A 727 25.15 17.41 2.41
N ARG A 728 25.99 18.18 1.70
CA ARG A 728 25.76 19.62 1.47
C ARG A 728 24.46 19.89 0.71
N ASP A 729 24.03 18.94 -0.12
CA ASP A 729 22.81 19.06 -0.93
C ASP A 729 21.55 19.07 -0.05
N PHE A 730 21.60 18.37 1.09
CA PHE A 730 20.56 18.43 2.12
C PHE A 730 20.55 19.80 2.83
N GLU A 731 21.71 20.32 3.25
CA GLU A 731 21.84 21.65 3.91
C GLU A 731 21.38 22.82 3.03
N VAL A 732 21.54 22.73 1.71
CA VAL A 732 21.01 23.72 0.76
C VAL A 732 19.49 23.65 0.73
N THR A 733 18.93 22.45 0.51
CA THR A 733 17.48 22.21 0.42
C THR A 733 16.74 22.51 1.73
N ALA A 734 17.43 22.41 2.88
CA ALA A 734 16.85 22.63 4.20
C ALA A 734 16.40 24.08 4.50
N LYS A 735 16.61 25.01 3.56
CA LYS A 735 16.13 26.40 3.64
C LYS A 735 14.82 26.62 2.90
N ASP A 736 14.37 25.64 2.12
CA ASP A 736 13.25 25.77 1.19
C ASP A 736 11.94 25.26 1.82
N GLY A 737 10.94 26.14 1.90
CA GLY A 737 9.60 25.81 2.42
C GLY A 737 8.80 24.90 1.50
N ILE A 738 7.80 24.19 2.02
CA ILE A 738 7.16 23.06 1.31
C ILE A 738 6.63 23.40 -0.10
N GLY A 739 6.11 24.60 -0.33
CA GLY A 739 5.63 25.06 -1.64
C GLY A 739 6.71 25.20 -2.74
N THR A 740 7.99 24.98 -2.45
CA THR A 740 9.06 24.90 -3.46
C THR A 740 9.28 23.49 -4.02
N LEU A 741 8.74 22.45 -3.37
CA LEU A 741 8.93 21.06 -3.80
C LEU A 741 8.32 20.84 -5.20
N GLU A 742 9.03 20.10 -6.06
CA GLU A 742 8.52 19.80 -7.40
C GLU A 742 7.15 19.10 -7.31
N PRO A 743 6.14 19.50 -8.11
CA PRO A 743 4.81 18.87 -8.10
C PRO A 743 4.82 17.34 -8.25
N MET A 744 5.85 16.80 -8.90
CA MET A 744 6.08 15.36 -9.04
C MET A 744 6.41 14.70 -7.70
N THR A 745 7.23 15.34 -6.86
CA THR A 745 7.51 14.90 -5.48
C THR A 745 6.28 15.04 -4.58
N MET A 746 5.50 16.11 -4.73
CA MET A 746 4.24 16.32 -4.02
C MET A 746 3.22 15.19 -4.32
N HIS A 747 3.04 14.84 -5.58
CA HIS A 747 2.14 13.76 -5.98
C HIS A 747 2.65 12.37 -5.59
N PHE A 748 3.97 12.13 -5.61
CA PHE A 748 4.59 10.94 -5.04
C PHE A 748 4.25 10.81 -3.54
N LEU A 749 4.48 11.85 -2.75
CA LEU A 749 4.19 11.85 -1.31
C LEU A 749 2.71 11.61 -1.01
N ARG A 750 1.81 12.25 -1.77
CA ARG A 750 0.36 12.02 -1.68
C ARG A 750 -0.01 10.55 -1.91
N ARG A 751 0.58 9.89 -2.93
CA ARG A 751 0.34 8.47 -3.21
C ARG A 751 0.96 7.54 -2.15
N TYR A 752 2.20 7.81 -1.73
CA TYR A 752 2.93 7.04 -0.72
C TYR A 752 2.24 7.10 0.66
N LEU A 753 2.03 8.31 1.20
CA LEU A 753 1.40 8.51 2.52
C LEU A 753 -0.07 8.08 2.51
N GLY A 754 -0.82 8.37 1.43
CA GLY A 754 -2.18 7.89 1.25
C GLY A 754 -2.31 6.36 1.08
N THR A 755 -1.21 5.66 0.81
CA THR A 755 -1.14 4.19 0.82
C THR A 755 -0.73 3.67 2.20
N TRP A 756 0.24 4.30 2.87
CA TRP A 756 0.58 3.99 4.26
C TRP A 756 -0.60 4.15 5.21
N ARG A 757 -1.39 5.23 5.09
CA ARG A 757 -2.60 5.45 5.90
C ARG A 757 -3.60 4.28 5.85
N LYS A 758 -3.63 3.52 4.75
CA LYS A 758 -4.51 2.34 4.59
C LYS A 758 -3.99 1.10 5.34
N ARG A 759 -2.78 1.14 5.87
CA ARG A 759 -2.17 0.12 6.74
C ARG A 759 -2.40 0.35 8.23
N LYS A 760 -3.18 1.37 8.61
CA LYS A 760 -3.60 1.58 10.01
C LYS A 760 -4.44 0.40 10.50
N GLY A 761 -4.18 -0.08 11.71
CA GLY A 761 -4.75 -1.29 12.29
C GLY A 761 -4.07 -2.60 11.84
N PHE A 762 -2.96 -2.55 11.09
CA PHE A 762 -2.16 -3.74 10.79
C PHE A 762 -1.06 -3.88 11.85
N GLY A 763 -1.13 -4.95 12.66
CA GLY A 763 -0.19 -5.22 13.77
C GLY A 763 1.27 -5.52 13.37
N SER A 764 1.65 -5.27 12.12
CA SER A 764 3.03 -5.31 11.63
C SER A 764 3.73 -3.93 11.68
N VAL A 765 3.04 -2.88 12.13
CA VAL A 765 3.59 -1.51 12.24
C VAL A 765 4.07 -1.27 13.67
N ALA A 766 5.38 -1.07 13.85
CA ALA A 766 5.96 -0.61 15.11
C ALA A 766 5.58 0.88 15.36
N ASP A 767 5.50 1.28 16.63
CA ASP A 767 5.13 2.63 17.07
C ASP A 767 3.88 3.20 16.37
N GLU A 768 2.81 2.40 16.30
CA GLU A 768 1.62 2.69 15.47
C GLU A 768 1.07 4.12 15.68
N ARG A 769 1.07 4.61 16.92
CA ARG A 769 0.57 5.96 17.26
C ARG A 769 1.44 7.03 16.60
N GLU A 770 2.73 7.05 16.87
CA GLU A 770 3.68 8.07 16.40
C GLU A 770 3.89 8.01 14.88
N VAL A 771 3.87 6.80 14.31
CA VAL A 771 3.89 6.59 12.85
C VAL A 771 2.64 7.20 12.20
N PHE A 772 1.43 6.87 12.66
CA PHE A 772 0.22 7.40 12.02
C PHE A 772 -0.08 8.87 12.36
N HIS A 773 0.33 9.37 13.53
CA HIS A 773 0.33 10.82 13.79
C HIS A 773 1.23 11.56 12.79
N THR A 774 2.45 11.05 12.52
CA THR A 774 3.36 11.63 11.51
C THR A 774 2.77 11.55 10.10
N VAL A 775 2.25 10.38 9.70
CA VAL A 775 1.68 10.15 8.36
C VAL A 775 0.46 11.02 8.11
N ASP A 776 -0.44 11.18 9.10
CA ASP A 776 -1.61 12.04 9.01
C ASP A 776 -1.22 13.52 8.89
N ALA A 777 -0.27 14.01 9.70
CA ALA A 777 0.19 15.39 9.65
C ALA A 777 0.86 15.72 8.31
N ALA A 778 1.80 14.87 7.87
CA ALA A 778 2.50 15.03 6.60
C ALA A 778 1.55 14.92 5.39
N LEU A 779 0.59 13.99 5.40
CA LEU A 779 -0.40 13.84 4.32
C LEU A 779 -1.34 15.05 4.26
N LEU A 780 -1.81 15.54 5.41
CA LEU A 780 -2.66 16.73 5.50
C LEU A 780 -1.93 17.97 4.96
N LEU A 781 -0.68 18.19 5.39
CA LEU A 781 0.17 19.28 4.92
C LEU A 781 0.39 19.23 3.39
N VAL A 782 0.73 18.06 2.83
CA VAL A 782 0.89 17.87 1.38
C VAL A 782 -0.42 18.09 0.61
N LEU A 783 -1.56 17.59 1.12
CA LEU A 783 -2.87 17.79 0.48
C LEU A 783 -3.29 19.27 0.49
N LEU A 784 -3.00 20.00 1.57
CA LEU A 784 -3.29 21.43 1.68
C LEU A 784 -2.45 22.27 0.71
N GLU A 785 -1.16 21.97 0.56
CA GLU A 785 -0.26 22.69 -0.35
C GLU A 785 -0.65 22.48 -1.84
N ILE A 786 -1.04 21.26 -2.21
CA ILE A 786 -1.55 20.97 -3.57
C ILE A 786 -2.93 21.64 -3.79
N ASP A 787 -3.80 21.69 -2.77
CA ASP A 787 -5.13 22.31 -2.90
C ASP A 787 -5.11 23.85 -2.87
N GLN A 788 -4.06 24.51 -2.35
CA GLN A 788 -3.86 25.97 -2.52
C GLN A 788 -3.91 26.38 -3.99
N HIS A 789 -3.33 25.54 -4.86
CA HIS A 789 -3.17 25.77 -6.29
C HIS A 789 -4.39 25.32 -7.12
N SER A 790 -5.39 24.71 -6.48
CA SER A 790 -6.57 24.15 -7.14
C SER A 790 -7.72 25.18 -7.22
N PRO A 791 -8.60 25.12 -8.24
CA PRO A 791 -9.61 26.15 -8.48
C PRO A 791 -10.58 26.35 -7.30
N LYS A 792 -10.93 27.62 -7.05
CA LYS A 792 -11.83 28.05 -5.97
C LYS A 792 -13.28 28.03 -6.43
N GLY A 793 -14.14 27.32 -5.68
CA GLY A 793 -15.56 27.15 -5.99
C GLY A 793 -15.89 26.22 -7.17
N LEU A 794 -17.15 25.77 -7.21
CA LEU A 794 -17.80 25.03 -8.30
C LEU A 794 -17.07 23.78 -8.84
N GLY A 795 -16.89 22.79 -7.98
CA GLY A 795 -16.63 21.40 -8.37
C GLY A 795 -16.56 20.48 -7.16
N LYS A 796 -16.57 19.16 -7.39
CA LYS A 796 -15.79 18.25 -6.52
C LYS A 796 -14.33 18.65 -6.78
N GLY A 797 -13.69 19.35 -5.85
CA GLY A 797 -12.57 20.30 -6.12
C GLY A 797 -11.26 19.66 -6.61
N GLY A 798 -11.27 19.05 -7.79
CA GLY A 798 -10.24 18.10 -8.18
C GLY A 798 -10.29 16.83 -7.30
N VAL A 799 -9.43 15.87 -7.63
CA VAL A 799 -9.28 14.63 -6.85
C VAL A 799 -8.71 14.92 -5.46
N VAL A 800 -7.80 15.90 -5.37
CA VAL A 800 -7.08 16.29 -4.16
C VAL A 800 -8.02 16.79 -3.06
N ARG A 801 -8.99 17.65 -3.37
CA ARG A 801 -9.93 18.16 -2.36
C ARG A 801 -10.92 17.09 -1.88
N SER A 802 -11.28 16.12 -2.73
CA SER A 802 -12.03 14.95 -2.28
C SER A 802 -11.21 14.02 -1.37
N GLU A 803 -9.92 13.84 -1.63
CA GLU A 803 -9.02 13.10 -0.73
C GLU A 803 -8.81 13.84 0.60
N LEU A 804 -8.67 15.17 0.57
CA LEU A 804 -8.60 16.02 1.77
C LEU A 804 -9.86 15.88 2.64
N TYR A 805 -11.04 15.87 2.03
CA TYR A 805 -12.28 15.58 2.75
C TYR A 805 -12.30 14.14 3.28
N GLU A 806 -11.91 13.14 2.48
CA GLU A 806 -11.90 11.73 2.90
C GLU A 806 -10.95 11.48 4.10
N VAL A 807 -9.77 12.11 4.10
CA VAL A 807 -8.81 12.04 5.21
C VAL A 807 -9.42 12.56 6.50
N VAL A 808 -10.06 13.74 6.43
CA VAL A 808 -10.64 14.44 7.58
C VAL A 808 -11.95 13.80 8.08
N ASP A 809 -12.81 13.36 7.16
CA ASP A 809 -14.11 12.72 7.44
C ASP A 809 -13.93 11.37 8.14
N LYS A 810 -12.88 10.62 7.78
CA LYS A 810 -12.51 9.34 8.43
C LYS A 810 -11.86 9.51 9.80
N GLY A 811 -11.66 10.75 10.25
CA GLY A 811 -10.93 11.08 11.48
C GLY A 811 -9.43 11.12 11.26
N VAL A 812 -8.76 11.97 12.03
CA VAL A 812 -7.32 12.22 12.00
C VAL A 812 -6.75 12.02 13.40
N ASP A 813 -5.60 11.37 13.53
CA ASP A 813 -5.03 11.04 14.84
C ASP A 813 -4.33 12.25 15.48
N CYS A 814 -3.44 12.91 14.72
CA CYS A 814 -2.67 14.11 15.09
C CYS A 814 -3.54 15.38 15.21
N PHE A 815 -4.68 15.31 15.89
CA PHE A 815 -5.76 16.29 15.82
C PHE A 815 -5.36 17.72 16.17
N ASP A 816 -4.63 17.97 17.26
CA ASP A 816 -4.17 19.32 17.61
C ASP A 816 -3.27 19.92 16.51
N ARG A 817 -2.37 19.10 15.94
CA ARG A 817 -1.54 19.50 14.80
C ARG A 817 -2.37 19.76 13.55
N ALA A 818 -3.37 18.92 13.29
CA ALA A 818 -4.29 19.07 12.16
C ALA A 818 -5.14 20.35 12.25
N VAL A 819 -5.58 20.74 13.46
CA VAL A 819 -6.24 22.03 13.70
C VAL A 819 -5.28 23.19 13.35
N GLY A 820 -4.06 23.19 13.90
CA GLY A 820 -3.08 24.24 13.61
C GLY A 820 -2.68 24.34 12.13
N LEU A 821 -2.56 23.21 11.42
CA LEU A 821 -2.34 23.16 9.97
C LEU A 821 -3.53 23.76 9.20
N LEU A 822 -4.77 23.42 9.56
CA LEU A 822 -5.97 23.92 8.89
C LEU A 822 -6.23 25.41 9.15
N GLU A 823 -5.90 25.93 10.34
CA GLU A 823 -5.97 27.36 10.64
C GLU A 823 -4.87 28.17 9.94
N SER A 824 -3.62 27.70 9.96
CA SER A 824 -2.52 28.38 9.27
C SER A 824 -2.71 28.46 7.75
N TYR A 825 -3.27 27.41 7.13
CA TYR A 825 -3.68 27.40 5.71
C TYR A 825 -5.04 28.07 5.45
N ARG A 826 -5.72 28.57 6.50
CA ARG A 826 -7.06 29.23 6.45
C ARG A 826 -8.10 28.40 5.69
N ARG A 827 -8.19 27.11 6.01
CA ARG A 827 -9.20 26.17 5.48
C ARG A 827 -10.22 25.83 6.57
N LEU A 828 -10.90 26.89 7.01
CA LEU A 828 -11.93 26.87 8.05
C LEU A 828 -13.10 25.95 7.68
N PHE A 829 -13.49 25.84 6.40
CA PHE A 829 -14.50 24.86 6.01
C PHE A 829 -14.02 23.42 6.23
N VAL A 830 -12.76 23.11 5.92
CA VAL A 830 -12.17 21.77 6.15
C VAL A 830 -12.00 21.50 7.65
N LEU A 831 -11.59 22.51 8.44
CA LEU A 831 -11.56 22.46 9.90
C LEU A 831 -12.94 22.11 10.49
N SER A 832 -14.01 22.71 9.96
CA SER A 832 -15.39 22.38 10.38
C SER A 832 -15.77 20.92 10.07
N ARG A 833 -15.14 20.26 9.07
CA ARG A 833 -15.32 18.82 8.83
C ARG A 833 -14.57 17.98 9.87
N LEU A 834 -13.39 18.41 10.31
CA LEU A 834 -12.60 17.74 11.34
C LEU A 834 -13.33 17.75 12.69
N TYR A 835 -13.94 18.88 13.05
CA TYR A 835 -14.83 18.96 14.22
C TYR A 835 -16.11 18.12 14.05
N GLN A 836 -16.67 18.01 12.83
CA GLN A 836 -17.79 17.10 12.57
C GLN A 836 -17.43 15.62 12.75
N SER A 837 -16.25 15.15 12.31
CA SER A 837 -15.87 13.74 12.46
C SER A 837 -15.64 13.35 13.93
N ARG A 838 -15.15 14.27 14.77
CA ARG A 838 -15.11 14.11 16.24
C ARG A 838 -16.41 14.52 16.98
N LYS A 839 -17.49 14.87 16.27
CA LYS A 839 -18.82 15.28 16.80
C LYS A 839 -18.83 16.56 17.67
N MET A 840 -17.80 17.39 17.56
CA MET A 840 -17.60 18.65 18.31
C MET A 840 -18.51 19.76 17.77
N SER A 841 -19.82 19.64 17.99
CA SER A 841 -20.83 20.49 17.34
C SER A 841 -20.72 21.98 17.69
N SER A 842 -20.17 22.31 18.87
CA SER A 842 -19.79 23.66 19.29
C SER A 842 -18.83 24.31 18.30
N ASP A 843 -17.72 23.62 18.02
CA ASP A 843 -16.58 24.14 17.29
C ASP A 843 -16.85 24.18 15.79
N VAL A 844 -17.70 23.27 15.28
CA VAL A 844 -18.29 23.35 13.94
C VAL A 844 -19.07 24.65 13.76
N LEU A 845 -19.97 24.95 14.69
CA LEU A 845 -20.83 26.14 14.63
C LEU A 845 -20.03 27.43 14.84
N ALA A 846 -19.06 27.44 15.76
CA ALA A 846 -18.14 28.57 15.95
C ALA A 846 -17.28 28.83 14.70
N THR A 847 -16.80 27.79 14.04
CA THR A 847 -16.04 27.91 12.78
C THR A 847 -16.92 28.40 11.63
N TRP A 848 -18.19 27.99 11.57
CA TRP A 848 -19.13 28.52 10.58
C TRP A 848 -19.54 29.97 10.87
N ARG A 849 -19.72 30.35 12.14
CA ARG A 849 -19.90 31.75 12.58
C ARG A 849 -18.74 32.61 12.09
N ARG A 850 -17.49 32.23 12.38
CA ARG A 850 -16.26 32.89 11.88
C ARG A 850 -16.28 33.15 10.37
N ILE A 851 -16.60 32.13 9.56
CA ILE A 851 -16.66 32.26 8.09
C ILE A 851 -17.79 33.22 7.65
N ILE A 852 -18.98 33.11 8.25
CA ILE A 852 -20.18 33.89 7.86
C ILE A 852 -20.08 35.37 8.32
N GLU A 853 -19.33 35.64 9.39
CA GLU A 853 -19.00 36.98 9.88
C GLU A 853 -17.86 37.65 9.09
N GLY A 854 -17.15 36.89 8.23
CA GLY A 854 -16.23 37.44 7.23
C GLY A 854 -14.79 36.95 7.31
N GLU A 855 -14.46 35.95 8.15
CA GLU A 855 -13.12 35.38 8.17
C GLU A 855 -12.77 34.67 6.85
N ALA A 856 -11.58 34.96 6.32
CA ALA A 856 -11.20 34.60 4.96
C ALA A 856 -10.82 33.12 4.79
N ASP A 857 -11.83 32.25 4.64
CA ASP A 857 -11.63 30.89 4.14
C ASP A 857 -11.16 30.88 2.68
N VAL A 858 -10.07 30.14 2.41
CA VAL A 858 -9.39 30.13 1.11
C VAL A 858 -10.09 29.27 0.05
N GLY A 859 -10.87 28.25 0.45
CA GLY A 859 -11.53 27.30 -0.44
C GLY A 859 -12.92 27.75 -0.90
N GLN A 860 -13.61 28.55 -0.06
CA GLN A 860 -14.92 29.16 -0.31
C GLN A 860 -16.05 28.16 -0.58
N GLU A 861 -15.99 26.99 0.08
CA GLU A 861 -16.98 25.92 -0.10
C GLU A 861 -18.22 26.03 0.81
N LEU A 862 -18.20 26.91 1.82
CA LEU A 862 -19.36 27.26 2.65
C LEU A 862 -20.30 28.26 1.94
N ARG A 863 -20.88 27.84 0.81
CA ARG A 863 -22.02 28.54 0.21
C ARG A 863 -23.27 28.34 1.05
N ASP A 864 -24.14 29.35 1.04
CA ASP A 864 -25.42 29.39 1.74
C ASP A 864 -25.27 29.03 3.23
N GLY A 865 -24.25 29.62 3.87
CA GLY A 865 -23.79 29.26 5.21
C GLY A 865 -24.90 29.30 6.27
N GLU A 866 -25.79 30.29 6.22
CA GLU A 866 -26.97 30.43 7.08
C GLU A 866 -27.94 29.24 6.95
N GLN A 867 -28.20 28.79 5.71
CA GLN A 867 -29.02 27.61 5.44
C GLN A 867 -28.33 26.32 5.90
N ARG A 868 -27.00 26.22 5.76
CA ARG A 868 -26.22 25.09 6.28
C ARG A 868 -26.20 25.03 7.80
N VAL A 869 -26.08 26.19 8.47
CA VAL A 869 -26.22 26.30 9.94
C VAL A 869 -27.59 25.77 10.35
N ARG A 870 -28.69 26.24 9.74
CA ARG A 870 -30.06 25.73 9.96
C ARG A 870 -30.14 24.20 9.80
N GLU A 871 -29.58 23.66 8.72
CA GLU A 871 -29.56 22.21 8.43
C GLU A 871 -28.64 21.37 9.34
N TYR A 872 -27.72 21.99 10.08
CA TYR A 872 -26.89 21.30 11.07
C TYR A 872 -27.51 21.38 12.47
N LEU A 873 -28.14 22.52 12.82
CA LEU A 873 -28.85 22.69 14.09
C LEU A 873 -29.96 21.65 14.29
N THR A 874 -30.72 21.28 13.23
CA THR A 874 -31.74 20.22 13.33
C THR A 874 -31.17 18.84 13.69
N LYS A 875 -29.87 18.59 13.46
CA LYS A 875 -29.17 17.32 13.73
C LYS A 875 -28.52 17.27 15.13
N ILE A 876 -28.39 18.42 15.79
CA ILE A 876 -27.80 18.56 17.12
C ILE A 876 -28.83 18.22 18.20
N SER A 877 -28.38 17.57 19.27
CA SER A 877 -29.22 17.20 20.44
C SER A 877 -29.04 18.13 21.65
N ASN A 878 -28.00 18.97 21.68
CA ASN A 878 -27.77 19.91 22.77
C ASN A 878 -28.65 21.16 22.59
N GLN A 879 -29.65 21.32 23.46
CA GLN A 879 -30.61 22.42 23.42
C GLN A 879 -29.95 23.81 23.56
N ALA A 880 -28.92 23.96 24.40
CA ALA A 880 -28.25 25.25 24.62
C ALA A 880 -27.53 25.76 23.37
N LEU A 881 -26.85 24.88 22.63
CA LEU A 881 -26.23 25.24 21.34
C LEU A 881 -27.29 25.56 20.27
N VAL A 882 -28.44 24.90 20.30
CA VAL A 882 -29.56 25.22 19.38
C VAL A 882 -30.19 26.57 19.71
N GLN A 883 -30.25 26.96 20.99
CA GLN A 883 -30.67 28.30 21.40
C GLN A 883 -29.67 29.36 20.92
N GLU A 884 -28.40 29.28 21.34
CA GLU A 884 -27.36 30.29 21.04
C GLU A 884 -27.21 30.55 19.53
N TYR A 885 -27.07 29.48 18.74
CA TYR A 885 -26.90 29.62 17.29
C TYR A 885 -28.23 29.81 16.54
N GLY A 886 -29.37 29.45 17.14
CA GLY A 886 -30.70 29.78 16.64
C GLY A 886 -31.01 31.27 16.77
N VAL A 887 -30.68 31.89 17.89
CA VAL A 887 -30.79 33.35 18.13
C VAL A 887 -29.81 34.12 17.25
N TRP A 888 -28.55 33.69 17.17
CA TRP A 888 -27.57 34.28 16.25
C TRP A 888 -28.04 34.24 14.78
N LEU A 889 -28.63 33.11 14.35
CA LEU A 889 -29.22 32.99 13.02
C LEU A 889 -30.48 33.86 12.86
N ALA A 890 -31.29 34.02 13.92
CA ALA A 890 -32.49 34.86 13.91
C ALA A 890 -32.16 36.35 13.78
N ASN A 891 -31.12 36.84 14.46
CA ASN A 891 -30.66 38.24 14.34
C ASN A 891 -30.10 38.59 12.96
N ARG A 892 -29.59 37.60 12.22
CA ARG A 892 -29.02 37.80 10.88
C ARG A 892 -30.00 37.51 9.75
N ASN A 893 -30.85 36.51 9.94
CA ASN A 893 -31.84 36.06 8.98
C ASN A 893 -33.09 35.55 9.73
N PRO A 894 -34.01 36.45 10.12
CA PRO A 894 -35.16 36.14 10.97
C PRO A 894 -35.97 34.93 10.49
N LYS A 895 -36.17 34.82 9.17
CA LYS A 895 -36.93 33.74 8.52
C LYS A 895 -36.27 32.37 8.65
N LEU A 896 -34.94 32.28 8.69
CA LEU A 896 -34.21 31.02 8.91
C LEU A 896 -34.02 30.69 10.39
N GLY A 897 -33.77 31.69 11.25
CA GLY A 897 -33.67 31.48 12.70
C GLY A 897 -34.97 30.95 13.30
N VAL A 898 -36.11 31.54 12.92
CA VAL A 898 -37.45 31.07 13.32
C VAL A 898 -37.71 29.61 12.91
N GLN A 899 -37.21 29.16 11.75
CA GLN A 899 -37.36 27.77 11.34
C GLN A 899 -36.65 26.78 12.28
N VAL A 900 -35.56 27.18 12.94
CA VAL A 900 -34.86 26.33 13.92
C VAL A 900 -35.74 26.05 15.14
N PHE A 901 -36.46 27.07 15.64
CA PHE A 901 -37.38 26.93 16.78
C PHE A 901 -38.76 26.36 16.40
N ALA A 902 -39.12 26.39 15.12
CA ALA A 902 -40.40 25.87 14.60
C ALA A 902 -40.35 24.38 14.18
N GLU A 903 -39.17 23.87 13.80
CA GLU A 903 -38.98 22.52 13.24
C GLU A 903 -39.26 21.40 14.28
N ASP A 904 -40.49 20.86 14.27
CA ASP A 904 -40.94 19.74 15.13
C ASP A 904 -40.14 18.43 14.97
N LYS A 905 -39.22 18.37 14.02
CA LYS A 905 -38.38 17.20 13.65
C LYS A 905 -36.93 17.31 14.10
N GLY A 906 -36.55 18.38 14.82
CA GLY A 906 -35.21 18.54 15.38
C GLY A 906 -34.84 17.42 16.37
N ARG A 907 -33.54 17.16 16.53
CA ARG A 907 -33.01 16.15 17.46
C ARG A 907 -32.87 16.64 18.91
N ALA A 908 -32.84 17.95 19.12
CA ALA A 908 -32.85 18.55 20.46
C ALA A 908 -34.22 18.40 21.13
N PRO A 909 -34.31 18.48 22.48
CA PRO A 909 -35.57 18.69 23.17
C PRO A 909 -36.34 19.87 22.59
N LYS A 910 -37.67 19.75 22.53
CA LYS A 910 -38.52 20.86 22.05
C LYS A 910 -38.46 22.01 23.04
N PHE A 911 -38.37 23.23 22.52
CA PHE A 911 -38.56 24.44 23.31
C PHE A 911 -40.06 24.69 23.50
N GLU A 912 -40.45 25.16 24.69
CA GLU A 912 -41.82 25.58 24.94
C GLU A 912 -42.11 26.92 24.22
N PRO A 913 -43.22 27.07 23.47
CA PRO A 913 -43.46 28.26 22.66
C PRO A 913 -43.42 29.59 23.43
N ALA A 914 -43.84 29.60 24.69
CA ALA A 914 -43.76 30.79 25.55
C ALA A 914 -42.29 31.20 25.81
N GLN A 915 -41.43 30.22 26.13
CA GLN A 915 -40.01 30.44 26.38
C GLN A 915 -39.28 30.95 25.12
N VAL A 916 -39.65 30.45 23.93
CA VAL A 916 -39.11 30.96 22.66
C VAL A 916 -39.55 32.40 22.40
N VAL A 917 -40.81 32.75 22.70
CA VAL A 917 -41.29 34.14 22.57
C VAL A 917 -40.54 35.08 23.52
N GLU A 918 -40.21 34.65 24.75
CA GLU A 918 -39.37 35.42 25.67
C GLU A 918 -37.95 35.60 25.13
N ILE A 919 -37.25 34.51 24.78
CA ILE A 919 -35.88 34.55 24.23
C ILE A 919 -35.79 35.43 22.98
N LEU A 920 -36.73 35.30 22.03
CA LEU A 920 -36.74 36.12 20.82
C LEU A 920 -37.10 37.59 21.12
N ARG A 921 -37.91 37.89 22.13
CA ARG A 921 -38.21 39.28 22.54
C ARG A 921 -36.99 39.97 23.15
N GLU A 922 -36.19 39.25 23.92
CA GLU A 922 -34.98 39.80 24.56
C GLU A 922 -33.80 39.89 23.59
N GLU A 923 -33.55 38.83 22.80
CA GLU A 923 -32.31 38.70 22.04
C GLU A 923 -32.45 38.89 20.51
N ALA A 924 -33.64 38.77 19.91
CA ALA A 924 -33.83 38.84 18.45
C ALA A 924 -35.23 39.37 18.02
N PRO A 925 -35.58 40.63 18.33
CA PRO A 925 -36.97 41.12 18.29
C PRO A 925 -37.64 41.07 16.91
N GLU A 926 -36.90 41.25 15.82
CA GLU A 926 -37.44 41.15 14.45
C GLU A 926 -37.92 39.73 14.09
N ALA A 927 -37.38 38.70 14.75
CA ALA A 927 -37.77 37.31 14.55
C ALA A 927 -39.06 36.92 15.28
N VAL A 928 -39.45 37.66 16.33
CA VAL A 928 -40.68 37.42 17.10
C VAL A 928 -41.90 37.39 16.18
N LYS A 929 -41.98 38.31 15.20
CA LYS A 929 -43.04 38.36 14.19
C LYS A 929 -43.24 37.02 13.50
N TYR A 930 -42.18 36.50 12.88
CA TYR A 930 -42.24 35.27 12.08
C TYR A 930 -42.52 34.03 12.95
N TYR A 931 -42.11 34.03 14.22
CA TYR A 931 -42.43 32.94 15.15
C TYR A 931 -43.90 32.98 15.57
N LEU A 932 -44.44 34.16 15.92
CA LEU A 932 -45.86 34.34 16.21
C LEU A 932 -46.74 34.00 14.98
N GLU A 933 -46.34 34.41 13.77
CA GLU A 933 -46.99 33.99 12.52
C GLU A 933 -47.02 32.47 12.36
N HIS A 934 -45.92 31.78 12.68
CA HIS A 934 -45.88 30.32 12.65
C HIS A 934 -46.78 29.67 13.72
N LEU A 935 -46.79 30.18 14.94
CA LEU A 935 -47.65 29.66 16.02
C LEU A 935 -49.14 29.83 15.68
N VAL A 936 -49.54 31.00 15.18
CA VAL A 936 -50.93 31.34 14.86
C VAL A 936 -51.38 30.68 13.56
N PHE A 937 -50.74 30.99 12.42
CA PHE A 937 -51.19 30.51 11.10
C PHE A 937 -50.69 29.10 10.75
N GLY A 938 -49.55 28.68 11.30
CA GLY A 938 -48.94 27.38 11.03
C GLY A 938 -49.42 26.26 11.96
N LYS A 939 -49.49 26.51 13.27
CA LYS A 939 -49.92 25.53 14.29
C LYS A 939 -51.31 25.76 14.88
N GLY A 940 -51.94 26.91 14.63
CA GLY A 940 -53.30 27.21 15.10
C GLY A 940 -53.41 27.57 16.59
N HIS A 941 -52.30 28.00 17.23
CA HIS A 941 -52.29 28.33 18.66
C HIS A 941 -52.96 29.69 18.92
N THR A 942 -54.24 29.67 19.31
CA THR A 942 -55.07 30.87 19.49
C THR A 942 -54.60 31.81 20.61
N THR A 943 -53.84 31.32 21.58
CA THR A 943 -53.30 32.12 22.70
C THR A 943 -52.46 33.29 22.25
N TYR A 944 -51.68 33.13 21.17
CA TYR A 944 -50.72 34.12 20.66
C TYR A 944 -51.33 35.11 19.65
N ILE A 945 -52.64 35.03 19.39
CA ILE A 945 -53.32 35.91 18.43
C ILE A 945 -53.33 37.36 18.93
N ASN A 946 -53.49 37.58 20.25
CA ASN A 946 -53.44 38.91 20.84
C ASN A 946 -52.02 39.52 20.74
N ASP A 947 -50.95 38.75 20.99
CA ASP A 947 -49.57 39.21 20.78
C ASP A 947 -49.29 39.57 19.31
N LEU A 948 -49.76 38.74 18.36
CA LEU A 948 -49.53 38.95 16.93
C LEU A 948 -50.31 40.16 16.40
N MET A 949 -51.57 40.34 16.81
CA MET A 949 -52.33 41.54 16.46
C MET A 949 -51.75 42.79 17.13
N ALA A 950 -51.27 42.70 18.37
CA ALA A 950 -50.59 43.82 19.02
C ALA A 950 -49.35 44.24 18.22
N TYR A 951 -48.52 43.28 17.77
CA TYR A 951 -47.34 43.55 16.95
C TYR A 951 -47.72 44.20 15.60
N TYR A 952 -48.67 43.63 14.84
CA TYR A 952 -49.10 44.24 13.57
C TYR A 952 -49.68 45.64 13.77
N LEU A 953 -50.41 45.86 14.87
CA LEU A 953 -50.97 47.15 15.23
C LEU A 953 -49.87 48.15 15.60
N ASP A 954 -48.80 47.74 16.30
CA ASP A 954 -47.66 48.62 16.59
C ASP A 954 -46.92 49.05 15.32
N VAL A 955 -46.66 48.12 14.40
CA VAL A 955 -46.04 48.42 13.08
C VAL A 955 -46.90 49.42 12.29
N VAL A 956 -48.21 49.18 12.17
CA VAL A 956 -49.11 50.02 11.39
C VAL A 956 -49.38 51.37 12.05
N VAL A 957 -49.56 51.42 13.38
CA VAL A 957 -49.80 52.68 14.11
C VAL A 957 -48.54 53.53 14.15
N THR A 958 -47.36 52.94 14.35
CA THR A 958 -46.10 53.68 14.40
C THR A 958 -45.74 54.28 13.04
N ASP A 959 -45.92 53.55 11.94
CA ASP A 959 -45.77 54.13 10.59
C ASP A 959 -46.77 55.27 10.35
N LEU A 960 -48.06 55.09 10.67
CA LEU A 960 -49.07 56.13 10.47
C LEU A 960 -48.89 57.36 11.40
N GLN A 961 -48.31 57.21 12.58
CA GLN A 961 -47.95 58.33 13.46
C GLN A 961 -46.72 59.09 12.93
N THR A 962 -45.67 58.37 12.53
CA THR A 962 -44.37 58.96 12.15
C THR A 962 -44.33 59.48 10.71
N SER A 963 -44.96 58.78 9.78
CA SER A 963 -44.96 59.09 8.34
C SER A 963 -46.20 59.91 7.96
N SER A 964 -45.99 61.10 7.39
CA SER A 964 -47.07 61.82 6.69
C SER A 964 -47.41 61.16 5.34
N VAL A 965 -46.38 60.68 4.64
CA VAL A 965 -46.52 60.04 3.32
C VAL A 965 -47.40 58.79 3.40
N SER A 966 -47.25 57.96 4.43
CA SER A 966 -48.06 56.76 4.63
C SER A 966 -49.54 57.10 4.88
N ARG A 967 -49.82 58.19 5.62
CA ARG A 967 -51.18 58.69 5.84
C ARG A 967 -51.84 59.17 4.55
N ASP A 968 -51.09 59.90 3.72
CA ASP A 968 -51.63 60.43 2.47
C ASP A 968 -51.78 59.34 1.39
N ILE A 969 -50.92 58.31 1.41
CA ILE A 969 -51.10 57.07 0.64
C ILE A 969 -52.41 56.36 1.06
N VAL A 970 -52.64 56.17 2.37
CA VAL A 970 -53.88 55.53 2.86
C VAL A 970 -55.14 56.32 2.48
N ARG A 971 -55.09 57.66 2.52
CA ARG A 971 -56.18 58.51 2.00
C ARG A 971 -56.41 58.28 0.50
N ALA A 972 -55.34 58.16 -0.28
CA ALA A 972 -55.42 57.87 -1.70
C ALA A 972 -56.01 56.48 -1.99
N THR A 973 -55.73 55.46 -1.17
CA THR A 973 -56.39 54.13 -1.33
C THR A 973 -57.88 54.18 -1.06
N TYR A 974 -58.33 54.97 -0.07
CA TYR A 974 -59.77 55.17 0.15
C TYR A 974 -60.44 55.95 -0.99
N ALA A 975 -59.78 57.00 -1.52
CA ALA A 975 -60.30 57.71 -2.69
C ALA A 975 -60.41 56.79 -3.92
N ALA A 976 -59.40 55.95 -4.16
CA ALA A 976 -59.42 54.96 -5.24
C ALA A 976 -60.51 53.89 -5.05
N TYR A 977 -60.72 53.40 -3.82
CA TYR A 977 -61.77 52.42 -3.51
C TYR A 977 -63.19 53.00 -3.64
N ARG A 978 -63.39 54.26 -3.22
CA ARG A 978 -64.66 54.97 -3.43
C ARG A 978 -64.99 55.10 -4.92
N ALA A 979 -63.99 55.40 -5.75
CA ALA A 979 -64.13 55.59 -7.20
C ALA A 979 -64.34 54.29 -8.03
N LEU A 980 -64.31 53.10 -7.42
CA LEU A 980 -64.68 51.86 -8.11
C LEU A 980 -66.19 51.84 -8.41
N GLN A 981 -66.57 51.29 -9.57
CA GLN A 981 -67.98 50.99 -9.86
C GLN A 981 -68.42 49.66 -9.25
N ALA A 982 -69.73 49.51 -9.00
CA ALA A 982 -70.30 48.28 -8.46
C ALA A 982 -70.30 47.13 -9.49
N PRO A 983 -70.19 45.86 -9.07
CA PRO A 983 -70.00 45.39 -7.69
C PRO A 983 -68.55 45.54 -7.22
N LYS A 984 -68.34 46.15 -6.05
CA LYS A 984 -66.99 46.34 -5.49
C LYS A 984 -66.44 45.02 -4.92
N PRO A 985 -65.15 44.68 -5.14
CA PRO A 985 -64.48 43.65 -4.36
C PRO A 985 -64.29 44.15 -2.93
N SER A 986 -64.35 43.28 -1.92
CA SER A 986 -64.15 43.70 -0.52
C SER A 986 -62.82 44.43 -0.32
N TYR A 987 -62.78 45.44 0.55
CA TYR A 987 -61.60 46.29 0.75
C TYR A 987 -60.30 45.50 1.02
N SER A 988 -60.35 44.39 1.76
CA SER A 988 -59.19 43.53 1.99
C SER A 988 -58.66 42.81 0.73
N HIS A 989 -59.53 42.50 -0.23
CA HIS A 989 -59.15 41.98 -1.54
C HIS A 989 -58.53 43.09 -2.40
N PHE A 990 -59.18 44.26 -2.46
CA PHE A 990 -58.64 45.45 -3.13
C PHE A 990 -57.26 45.85 -2.60
N LEU A 991 -57.08 45.89 -1.27
CA LEU A 991 -55.83 46.23 -0.62
C LEU A 991 -54.72 45.25 -0.98
N ARG A 992 -55.01 43.95 -1.06
CA ARG A 992 -54.03 42.92 -1.47
C ARG A 992 -53.60 43.11 -2.92
N ASP A 993 -54.56 43.33 -3.82
CA ASP A 993 -54.30 43.42 -5.26
C ASP A 993 -53.60 44.75 -5.66
N ASN A 994 -53.52 45.72 -4.73
CA ASN A 994 -52.83 47.00 -4.88
C ASN A 994 -51.65 47.18 -3.90
N ALA A 995 -51.24 46.12 -3.18
CA ALA A 995 -50.12 46.18 -2.24
C ALA A 995 -48.77 46.14 -2.98
N PRO A 996 -47.77 46.98 -2.61
CA PRO A 996 -46.41 46.83 -3.11
C PRO A 996 -45.75 45.58 -2.52
N ASP A 997 -45.11 44.76 -3.37
CA ASP A 997 -44.54 43.44 -2.99
C ASP A 997 -43.58 43.50 -1.79
N ASP A 998 -42.76 44.54 -1.68
CA ASP A 998 -41.76 44.71 -0.62
C ASP A 998 -42.22 45.58 0.59
N ASN A 999 -43.49 46.01 0.66
CA ASN A 999 -43.94 46.88 1.76
C ASN A 999 -44.46 46.09 2.98
N GLU A 1000 -43.68 46.05 4.06
CA GLU A 1000 -44.02 45.33 5.29
C GLU A 1000 -45.27 45.89 6.01
N VAL A 1001 -45.49 47.21 6.00
CA VAL A 1001 -46.63 47.83 6.69
C VAL A 1001 -47.94 47.40 6.06
N TRP A 1002 -47.98 47.34 4.72
CA TRP A 1002 -49.14 46.86 3.96
C TRP A 1002 -49.43 45.37 4.22
N HIS A 1003 -48.39 44.53 4.22
CA HIS A 1003 -48.54 43.11 4.57
C HIS A 1003 -49.04 42.91 6.01
N SER A 1004 -48.53 43.69 6.95
CA SER A 1004 -48.92 43.66 8.35
C SER A 1004 -50.37 44.14 8.54
N ARG A 1005 -50.79 45.19 7.82
CA ARG A 1005 -52.18 45.66 7.77
C ARG A 1005 -53.13 44.62 7.17
N LEU A 1006 -52.74 43.95 6.08
CA LEU A 1006 -53.54 42.89 5.48
C LEU A 1006 -53.75 41.72 6.44
N ARG A 1007 -52.71 41.30 7.18
CA ARG A 1007 -52.80 40.25 8.20
C ARG A 1007 -53.60 40.67 9.42
N LEU A 1008 -53.51 41.93 9.85
CA LEU A 1008 -54.37 42.49 10.89
C LEU A 1008 -55.85 42.44 10.47
N LEU A 1009 -56.19 42.88 9.25
CA LEU A 1009 -57.55 42.79 8.71
C LEU A 1009 -58.05 41.34 8.61
N GLN A 1010 -57.18 40.39 8.31
CA GLN A 1010 -57.51 38.96 8.35
C GLN A 1010 -57.86 38.52 9.78
N LEU A 1011 -56.98 38.75 10.76
CA LEU A 1011 -57.18 38.31 12.15
C LEU A 1011 -58.37 38.99 12.85
N LEU A 1012 -58.64 40.26 12.55
CA LEU A 1012 -59.84 40.97 13.01
C LEU A 1012 -61.13 40.40 12.38
N GLY A 1013 -61.06 39.97 11.12
CA GLY A 1013 -62.19 39.34 10.41
C GLY A 1013 -62.49 37.90 10.83
N ASP A 1014 -61.46 37.13 11.21
CA ASP A 1014 -61.57 35.73 11.62
C ASP A 1014 -62.07 35.58 13.07
N ALA A 1015 -62.80 34.49 13.35
CA ALA A 1015 -63.60 34.31 14.57
C ALA A 1015 -62.75 33.88 15.79
N HIS A 1016 -61.87 34.78 16.24
CA HIS A 1016 -61.01 34.61 17.42
C HIS A 1016 -61.45 35.53 18.57
N ASP A 1017 -61.24 35.08 19.82
CA ASP A 1017 -61.48 35.87 21.02
C ASP A 1017 -60.33 36.84 21.27
N TYR A 1018 -60.60 38.14 21.21
CA TYR A 1018 -59.61 39.20 21.39
C TYR A 1018 -60.21 40.44 22.05
N ASP A 1019 -59.36 41.26 22.66
CA ASP A 1019 -59.78 42.51 23.30
C ASP A 1019 -60.00 43.62 22.26
N ALA A 1020 -61.23 43.70 21.76
CA ALA A 1020 -61.65 44.73 20.81
C ALA A 1020 -61.58 46.15 21.40
N ALA A 1021 -61.73 46.32 22.72
CA ALA A 1021 -61.66 47.62 23.37
C ALA A 1021 -60.20 48.11 23.41
N ALA A 1022 -59.26 47.29 23.89
CA ALA A 1022 -57.84 47.65 23.92
C ALA A 1022 -57.26 47.91 22.51
N ILE A 1023 -57.72 47.19 21.49
CA ILE A 1023 -57.36 47.46 20.09
C ILE A 1023 -57.92 48.80 19.63
N ARG A 1024 -59.20 49.12 19.88
CA ARG A 1024 -59.78 50.43 19.52
C ARG A 1024 -59.07 51.57 20.25
N ASP A 1025 -58.81 51.43 21.54
CA ASP A 1025 -58.22 52.51 22.34
C ASP A 1025 -56.84 52.88 21.79
N ARG A 1026 -56.06 51.90 21.31
CA ARG A 1026 -54.82 52.13 20.55
C ARG A 1026 -55.06 52.78 19.20
N ILE A 1027 -56.07 52.35 18.43
CA ILE A 1027 -56.44 52.98 17.15
C ILE A 1027 -56.87 54.45 17.35
N SER A 1028 -57.53 54.79 18.46
CA SER A 1028 -57.99 56.16 18.77
C SER A 1028 -56.86 57.19 19.01
N SER A 1029 -55.60 56.73 19.04
CA SER A 1029 -54.43 57.61 19.00
C SER A 1029 -54.14 58.18 17.60
N LEU A 1030 -54.76 57.62 16.55
CA LEU A 1030 -54.70 58.10 15.18
C LEU A 1030 -55.96 58.91 14.81
N PRO A 1031 -55.87 59.80 13.81
CA PRO A 1031 -57.03 60.36 13.12
C PRO A 1031 -58.01 59.28 12.61
N ASP A 1032 -59.31 59.55 12.77
CA ASP A 1032 -60.42 58.65 12.40
C ASP A 1032 -60.47 58.28 10.90
N ASP A 1033 -59.72 58.99 10.05
CA ASP A 1033 -59.72 58.84 8.59
C ASP A 1033 -58.72 57.80 8.05
N LEU A 1034 -58.01 57.06 8.91
CA LEU A 1034 -56.87 56.22 8.52
C LEU A 1034 -57.07 54.70 8.68
N LEU A 1035 -57.75 54.22 9.73
CA LEU A 1035 -57.99 52.79 10.00
C LEU A 1035 -59.50 52.44 9.97
N VAL A 1036 -60.18 52.89 8.91
CA VAL A 1036 -61.64 52.80 8.76
C VAL A 1036 -62.16 51.35 8.68
N PRO A 1037 -61.61 50.45 7.82
CA PRO A 1037 -62.08 49.05 7.76
C PRO A 1037 -61.84 48.28 9.06
N GLU A 1038 -60.71 48.52 9.73
CA GLU A 1038 -60.41 47.94 11.04
C GLU A 1038 -61.44 48.39 12.08
N THR A 1039 -61.75 49.69 12.10
CA THR A 1039 -62.74 50.29 13.00
C THR A 1039 -64.17 49.77 12.76
N ILE A 1040 -64.57 49.56 11.49
CA ILE A 1040 -65.86 48.95 11.13
C ILE A 1040 -66.01 47.54 11.71
N ILE A 1041 -64.96 46.72 11.63
CA ILE A 1041 -64.97 45.35 12.16
C ILE A 1041 -65.09 45.35 13.69
N LEU A 1042 -64.37 46.24 14.36
CA LEU A 1042 -64.42 46.40 15.83
C LEU A 1042 -65.79 46.89 16.31
N ALA A 1043 -66.33 47.93 15.68
CA ALA A 1043 -67.66 48.47 15.98
C ALA A 1043 -68.76 47.42 15.79
N GLY A 1044 -68.65 46.57 14.75
CA GLY A 1044 -69.56 45.44 14.54
C GLY A 1044 -69.51 44.38 15.65
N ARG A 1045 -68.34 44.04 16.18
CA ARG A 1045 -68.21 43.12 17.33
C ARG A 1045 -68.76 43.70 18.62
N GLU A 1046 -68.55 44.99 18.87
CA GLU A 1046 -69.09 45.71 20.03
C GLU A 1046 -70.60 46.03 19.93
N ARG A 1047 -71.29 45.57 18.88
CA ARG A 1047 -72.70 45.89 18.58
C ARG A 1047 -72.99 47.38 18.37
N LYS A 1048 -71.96 48.19 18.10
CA LYS A 1048 -72.07 49.59 17.68
C LYS A 1048 -72.37 49.66 16.18
N HIS A 1049 -73.49 49.04 15.81
CA HIS A 1049 -73.82 48.81 14.41
C HIS A 1049 -74.10 50.10 13.64
N ASP A 1050 -74.66 51.11 14.32
CA ASP A 1050 -74.97 52.43 13.75
C ASP A 1050 -73.68 53.15 13.30
N ASP A 1051 -72.61 53.11 14.12
CA ASP A 1051 -71.29 53.67 13.78
C ASP A 1051 -70.62 52.90 12.63
N ALA A 1052 -70.68 51.57 12.66
CA ALA A 1052 -70.12 50.71 11.62
C ALA A 1052 -70.78 50.94 10.24
N LEU A 1053 -72.10 51.13 10.22
CA LEU A 1053 -72.84 51.46 9.00
C LEU A 1053 -72.50 52.86 8.47
N ARG A 1054 -72.42 53.87 9.34
CA ARG A 1054 -71.98 55.23 8.96
C ARG A 1054 -70.59 55.21 8.29
N LEU A 1055 -69.63 54.48 8.87
CA LEU A 1055 -68.29 54.35 8.32
C LEU A 1055 -68.25 53.58 6.97
N LEU A 1056 -69.09 52.55 6.79
CA LEU A 1056 -69.22 51.86 5.50
C LEU A 1056 -69.76 52.78 4.39
N ILE A 1057 -70.75 53.60 4.74
CA ILE A 1057 -71.48 54.47 3.81
C ILE A 1057 -70.63 55.69 3.44
N HIS A 1058 -70.27 56.52 4.43
CA HIS A 1058 -69.61 57.81 4.16
C HIS A 1058 -68.09 57.67 4.02
N ASN A 1059 -67.44 56.82 4.83
CA ASN A 1059 -65.98 56.74 4.83
C ASN A 1059 -65.42 55.73 3.79
N LEU A 1060 -66.13 54.64 3.46
CA LEU A 1060 -65.70 53.70 2.40
C LEU A 1060 -66.49 53.79 1.09
N GLY A 1061 -67.71 54.34 1.08
CA GLY A 1061 -68.57 54.34 -0.12
C GLY A 1061 -68.91 52.93 -0.58
N ASP A 1062 -69.19 52.02 0.36
CA ASP A 1062 -69.39 50.58 0.12
C ASP A 1062 -70.84 50.17 0.46
N TYR A 1063 -71.76 50.65 -0.37
CA TYR A 1063 -73.20 50.49 -0.21
C TYR A 1063 -73.64 49.01 -0.24
N ASP A 1064 -73.03 48.20 -1.12
CA ASP A 1064 -73.24 46.73 -1.18
C ASP A 1064 -72.82 46.04 0.13
N THR A 1065 -71.66 46.42 0.70
CA THR A 1065 -71.21 45.84 1.99
C THR A 1065 -72.07 46.33 3.16
N ALA A 1066 -72.55 47.58 3.16
CA ALA A 1066 -73.52 48.07 4.16
C ALA A 1066 -74.84 47.26 4.14
N VAL A 1067 -75.39 46.98 2.95
CA VAL A 1067 -76.57 46.11 2.79
C VAL A 1067 -76.28 44.67 3.24
N SER A 1068 -75.12 44.12 2.87
CA SER A 1068 -74.67 42.79 3.31
C SER A 1068 -74.50 42.71 4.83
N TYR A 1069 -74.05 43.79 5.46
CA TYR A 1069 -73.88 43.94 6.90
C TYR A 1069 -75.24 43.89 7.63
N CYS A 1070 -76.28 44.56 7.13
CA CYS A 1070 -77.64 44.48 7.68
C CYS A 1070 -78.19 43.05 7.65
N LEU A 1071 -78.04 42.35 6.52
CA LEU A 1071 -78.49 40.96 6.37
C LEU A 1071 -77.74 39.99 7.31
N ARG A 1072 -76.52 40.32 7.73
CA ARG A 1072 -75.65 39.46 8.56
C ARG A 1072 -75.48 39.94 10.01
N GLY A 1073 -75.99 41.10 10.40
CA GLY A 1073 -75.85 41.65 11.76
C GLY A 1073 -74.39 41.97 12.13
N GLY A 1074 -73.57 42.35 11.15
CA GLY A 1074 -72.12 42.50 11.30
C GLY A 1074 -71.31 41.20 11.35
N ALA A 1075 -71.95 40.02 11.34
CA ALA A 1075 -71.24 38.75 11.34
C ALA A 1075 -70.66 38.42 9.95
N ARG A 1076 -69.33 38.56 9.83
CA ARG A 1076 -68.46 37.95 8.80
C ARG A 1076 -68.70 38.41 7.36
N THR A 1077 -67.80 39.25 6.85
CA THR A 1077 -67.64 39.53 5.41
C THR A 1077 -66.91 38.37 4.70
N SER A 1078 -65.93 37.73 5.37
CA SER A 1078 -65.21 36.53 4.90
C SER A 1078 -65.85 35.22 5.42
N GLY A 1079 -65.51 34.07 4.83
CA GLY A 1079 -66.32 32.84 4.87
C GLY A 1079 -66.33 31.99 6.15
N ALA A 1080 -66.90 30.78 6.02
CA ALA A 1080 -66.96 29.64 6.97
C ALA A 1080 -67.99 29.66 8.13
N ALA A 1081 -69.28 29.60 7.77
CA ALA A 1081 -70.44 29.24 8.60
C ALA A 1081 -70.95 30.29 9.64
N PRO A 1082 -72.26 30.27 9.98
CA PRO A 1082 -72.90 31.40 10.63
C PRO A 1082 -72.84 31.35 12.17
N ALA A 1083 -72.38 32.44 12.78
CA ALA A 1083 -72.96 32.90 14.04
C ALA A 1083 -74.46 33.23 13.82
N GLN A 1084 -75.25 33.33 14.89
CA GLN A 1084 -76.70 33.57 14.78
C GLN A 1084 -77.00 34.72 13.82
N ARG A 1085 -77.90 34.50 12.84
CA ARG A 1085 -78.46 35.61 12.07
C ARG A 1085 -79.12 36.59 13.04
N PRO A 1086 -78.97 37.91 12.85
CA PRO A 1086 -79.73 38.90 13.62
C PRO A 1086 -81.23 38.58 13.55
N SER A 1087 -81.96 38.95 14.61
CA SER A 1087 -83.42 38.87 14.60
C SER A 1087 -84.03 39.73 13.50
N ILE A 1088 -85.25 39.40 13.08
CA ILE A 1088 -85.98 40.17 12.05
C ILE A 1088 -86.15 41.64 12.50
N GLU A 1089 -86.35 41.87 13.81
CA GLU A 1089 -86.43 43.19 14.44
C GLU A 1089 -85.10 43.97 14.35
N GLU A 1090 -83.97 43.32 14.63
CA GLU A 1090 -82.64 43.91 14.44
C GLU A 1090 -82.36 44.19 12.96
N GLN A 1091 -82.72 43.29 12.04
CA GLN A 1091 -82.58 43.50 10.60
C GLN A 1091 -83.38 44.72 10.13
N HIS A 1092 -84.64 44.87 10.56
CA HIS A 1092 -85.47 46.04 10.28
C HIS A 1092 -84.78 47.32 10.78
N ARG A 1093 -84.35 47.35 12.06
CA ARG A 1093 -83.61 48.50 12.62
C ARG A 1093 -82.37 48.85 11.80
N LEU A 1094 -81.55 47.86 11.43
CA LEU A 1094 -80.33 48.09 10.66
C LEU A 1094 -80.65 48.65 9.26
N PHE A 1095 -81.69 48.17 8.59
CA PHE A 1095 -82.16 48.74 7.32
C PHE A 1095 -82.66 50.18 7.47
N HIS A 1096 -83.39 50.54 8.53
CA HIS A 1096 -83.77 51.93 8.81
C HIS A 1096 -82.56 52.84 9.10
N VAL A 1097 -81.50 52.33 9.75
CA VAL A 1097 -80.25 53.08 9.93
C VAL A 1097 -79.57 53.33 8.60
N VAL A 1098 -79.45 52.31 7.74
CA VAL A 1098 -78.90 52.46 6.38
C VAL A 1098 -79.72 53.46 5.55
N LEU A 1099 -81.05 53.41 5.59
CA LEU A 1099 -81.90 54.36 4.87
C LEU A 1099 -81.66 55.81 5.33
N ARG A 1100 -81.55 56.06 6.64
CA ARG A 1100 -81.27 57.40 7.18
C ARG A 1100 -79.88 57.90 6.78
N GLU A 1101 -78.86 57.06 6.88
CA GLU A 1101 -77.49 57.43 6.50
C GLU A 1101 -77.36 57.62 4.97
N PHE A 1102 -78.05 56.80 4.15
CA PHE A 1102 -78.13 56.97 2.69
C PHE A 1102 -78.74 58.32 2.31
N LEU A 1103 -79.82 58.74 2.96
CA LEU A 1103 -80.44 60.05 2.75
C LEU A 1103 -79.52 61.24 3.12
N THR A 1104 -78.45 60.99 3.88
CA THR A 1104 -77.43 61.98 4.25
C THR A 1104 -76.15 61.95 3.40
N ILE A 1105 -76.05 61.08 2.38
CA ILE A 1105 -74.88 61.03 1.46
C ILE A 1105 -74.68 62.41 0.80
N GLU A 1106 -73.46 62.95 0.86
CA GLU A 1106 -73.19 64.33 0.39
C GLU A 1106 -73.50 64.52 -1.11
N ASP A 1107 -73.04 63.62 -1.97
CA ASP A 1107 -73.33 63.66 -3.42
C ASP A 1107 -74.81 63.34 -3.69
N ALA A 1108 -75.50 64.27 -4.33
CA ALA A 1108 -76.91 64.14 -4.67
C ALA A 1108 -77.21 63.05 -5.71
N SER A 1109 -76.25 62.69 -6.57
CA SER A 1109 -76.39 61.62 -7.55
C SER A 1109 -76.39 60.25 -6.87
N ASP A 1110 -75.34 59.95 -6.10
CA ASP A 1110 -75.25 58.72 -5.30
C ASP A 1110 -76.42 58.59 -4.32
N ARG A 1111 -76.77 59.69 -3.63
CA ARG A 1111 -77.91 59.72 -2.68
C ARG A 1111 -79.21 59.24 -3.34
N VAL A 1112 -79.52 59.72 -4.54
CA VAL A 1112 -80.73 59.33 -5.28
C VAL A 1112 -80.63 57.91 -5.81
N GLU A 1113 -79.51 57.55 -6.46
CA GLU A 1113 -79.34 56.23 -7.07
C GLU A 1113 -79.35 55.10 -6.02
N GLN A 1114 -78.54 55.23 -4.97
CA GLN A 1114 -78.38 54.20 -3.95
C GLN A 1114 -79.62 54.07 -3.06
N THR A 1115 -80.31 55.18 -2.74
CA THR A 1115 -81.58 55.12 -1.99
C THR A 1115 -82.69 54.49 -2.83
N GLY A 1116 -82.79 54.84 -4.12
CA GLY A 1116 -83.73 54.20 -5.04
C GLY A 1116 -83.49 52.69 -5.15
N ALA A 1117 -82.23 52.28 -5.38
CA ALA A 1117 -81.84 50.88 -5.47
C ALA A 1117 -82.08 50.10 -4.16
N LEU A 1118 -81.81 50.71 -3.00
CA LEU A 1118 -82.11 50.14 -1.68
C LEU A 1118 -83.61 49.89 -1.51
N LEU A 1119 -84.45 50.90 -1.78
CA LEU A 1119 -85.89 50.81 -1.59
C LEU A 1119 -86.55 49.87 -2.61
N GLU A 1120 -86.11 49.83 -3.88
CA GLU A 1120 -86.63 48.87 -4.86
C GLU A 1120 -86.26 47.42 -4.50
N ARG A 1121 -84.98 47.16 -4.17
CA ARG A 1121 -84.47 45.79 -3.96
C ARG A 1121 -84.74 45.24 -2.56
N PHE A 1122 -84.77 46.10 -1.54
CA PHE A 1122 -84.94 45.73 -0.13
C PHE A 1122 -86.18 46.35 0.53
N GLY A 1123 -87.12 46.89 -0.27
CA GLY A 1123 -88.43 47.39 0.16
C GLY A 1123 -89.31 46.43 0.98
N GLY A 1124 -88.89 45.17 1.17
CA GLY A 1124 -89.48 44.21 2.11
C GLY A 1124 -89.15 44.45 3.58
N TRP A 1125 -88.15 45.29 3.89
CA TRP A 1125 -87.65 45.58 5.24
C TRP A 1125 -88.02 46.99 5.73
N PHE A 1126 -89.09 47.56 5.16
CA PHE A 1126 -89.49 48.94 5.39
C PHE A 1126 -91.02 49.08 5.33
N GLU A 1127 -91.57 49.84 6.26
CA GLU A 1127 -92.98 50.24 6.24
C GLU A 1127 -93.20 51.47 5.34
N ILE A 1128 -94.34 51.51 4.64
CA ILE A 1128 -94.62 52.52 3.61
C ILE A 1128 -94.70 53.92 4.22
N ASP A 1129 -95.45 54.05 5.32
CA ASP A 1129 -95.69 55.35 5.98
C ASP A 1129 -94.40 55.93 6.59
N GLU A 1130 -93.50 55.07 7.08
CA GLU A 1130 -92.19 55.51 7.61
C GLU A 1130 -91.21 55.93 6.51
N VAL A 1131 -91.20 55.22 5.37
CA VAL A 1131 -90.36 55.59 4.22
C VAL A 1131 -90.83 56.92 3.63
N LEU A 1132 -92.14 57.09 3.43
CA LEU A 1132 -92.71 58.34 2.91
C LEU A 1132 -92.52 59.52 3.88
N GLY A 1133 -92.43 59.27 5.19
CA GLY A 1133 -92.10 60.29 6.20
C GLY A 1133 -90.61 60.63 6.35
N LEU A 1134 -89.71 59.92 5.64
CA LEU A 1134 -88.26 60.12 5.68
C LEU A 1134 -87.67 60.65 4.36
N ILE A 1135 -88.30 60.38 3.23
CA ILE A 1135 -87.86 60.88 1.91
C ILE A 1135 -88.08 62.41 1.82
N PRO A 1136 -87.13 63.19 1.27
CA PRO A 1136 -87.30 64.62 1.04
C PRO A 1136 -88.42 64.97 0.04
N ASP A 1137 -89.21 66.01 0.34
CA ASP A 1137 -90.31 66.50 -0.50
C ASP A 1137 -89.89 66.95 -1.91
N ASP A 1138 -88.60 67.21 -2.15
CA ASP A 1138 -88.05 67.60 -3.46
C ASP A 1138 -87.80 66.42 -4.42
N TRP A 1139 -87.95 65.17 -3.97
CA TRP A 1139 -87.71 63.98 -4.80
C TRP A 1139 -88.91 63.66 -5.69
N SER A 1140 -88.66 63.30 -6.96
CA SER A 1140 -89.72 62.86 -7.86
C SER A 1140 -90.22 61.45 -7.50
N VAL A 1141 -91.53 61.23 -7.65
CA VAL A 1141 -92.18 59.93 -7.37
C VAL A 1141 -91.59 58.80 -8.23
N ASP A 1142 -91.01 59.13 -9.39
CA ASP A 1142 -90.34 58.17 -10.27
C ASP A 1142 -89.17 57.44 -9.58
N ILE A 1143 -88.39 58.14 -8.74
CA ILE A 1143 -87.24 57.59 -7.99
C ILE A 1143 -87.66 56.44 -7.07
N ILE A 1144 -88.85 56.58 -6.46
CA ILE A 1144 -89.40 55.61 -5.49
C ILE A 1144 -90.50 54.73 -6.09
N SER A 1145 -90.73 54.82 -7.41
CA SER A 1145 -91.81 54.12 -8.10
C SER A 1145 -91.68 52.59 -7.99
N GLY A 1146 -90.46 52.05 -8.07
CA GLY A 1146 -90.17 50.62 -7.87
C GLY A 1146 -90.58 50.13 -6.48
N PHE A 1147 -90.24 50.88 -5.42
CA PHE A 1147 -90.65 50.60 -4.05
C PHE A 1147 -92.18 50.67 -3.88
N LEU A 1148 -92.83 51.75 -4.32
CA LEU A 1148 -94.27 51.92 -4.19
C LEU A 1148 -95.05 50.83 -4.93
N VAL A 1149 -94.64 50.49 -6.16
CA VAL A 1149 -95.22 49.39 -6.94
C VAL A 1149 -94.97 48.04 -6.27
N GLY A 1150 -93.80 47.81 -5.69
CA GLY A 1150 -93.46 46.59 -4.94
C GLY A 1150 -94.31 46.44 -3.66
N ALA A 1151 -94.41 47.50 -2.87
CA ALA A 1151 -95.15 47.50 -1.61
C ALA A 1151 -96.68 47.41 -1.83
N LEU A 1152 -97.24 48.11 -2.83
CA LEU A 1152 -98.65 47.97 -3.21
C LEU A 1152 -98.97 46.55 -3.73
N LYS A 1153 -98.05 45.93 -4.51
CA LYS A 1153 -98.19 44.52 -4.91
C LYS A 1153 -98.17 43.59 -3.69
N ARG A 1154 -97.32 43.87 -2.68
CA ARG A 1154 -97.25 43.09 -1.44
C ARG A 1154 -98.53 43.20 -0.61
N LEU A 1155 -99.02 44.42 -0.34
CA LEU A 1155 -100.30 44.63 0.37
C LEU A 1155 -101.49 43.97 -0.35
N VAL A 1156 -101.52 43.98 -1.68
CA VAL A 1156 -102.54 43.25 -2.47
C VAL A 1156 -102.34 41.74 -2.38
N GLY A 1157 -101.10 41.25 -2.28
CA GLY A 1157 -100.74 39.86 -2.00
C GLY A 1157 -101.21 39.42 -0.61
N GLU A 1158 -100.77 40.09 0.44
CA GLU A 1158 -101.15 39.86 1.85
C GLU A 1158 -102.66 39.95 2.05
N ARG A 1159 -103.35 40.90 1.39
CA ARG A 1159 -104.82 40.97 1.41
C ARG A 1159 -105.49 39.75 0.76
N ARG A 1160 -104.90 39.20 -0.32
CA ARG A 1160 -105.40 37.97 -0.95
C ARG A 1160 -105.07 36.73 -0.12
N GLU A 1161 -103.89 36.69 0.49
CA GLU A 1161 -103.44 35.60 1.36
C GLU A 1161 -104.25 35.56 2.66
N THR A 1162 -104.40 36.68 3.37
CA THR A 1162 -105.30 36.76 4.55
C THR A 1162 -106.75 36.46 4.19
N MET A 1163 -107.23 36.84 3.01
CA MET A 1163 -108.56 36.44 2.52
C MET A 1163 -108.66 34.93 2.23
N LEU A 1164 -107.62 34.33 1.65
CA LEU A 1164 -107.53 32.88 1.39
C LEU A 1164 -107.42 32.09 2.69
N THR A 1165 -106.54 32.49 3.61
CA THR A 1165 -106.39 31.90 4.94
C THR A 1165 -107.69 32.03 5.73
N ARG A 1166 -108.36 33.18 5.71
CA ARG A 1166 -109.71 33.34 6.30
C ARG A 1166 -110.75 32.41 5.66
N ALA A 1167 -110.69 32.19 4.35
CA ALA A 1167 -111.59 31.26 3.66
C ALA A 1167 -111.28 29.78 4.00
N LEU A 1168 -110.00 29.43 4.10
CA LEU A 1168 -109.53 28.09 4.50
C LEU A 1168 -109.87 27.79 5.96
N SER A 1169 -109.56 28.69 6.90
CA SER A 1169 -109.98 28.57 8.31
C SER A 1169 -111.51 28.56 8.43
N GLY A 1170 -112.23 29.29 7.57
CA GLY A 1170 -113.68 29.22 7.48
C GLY A 1170 -114.18 27.84 7.03
N ALA A 1171 -113.55 27.23 6.03
CA ALA A 1171 -113.88 25.89 5.52
C ALA A 1171 -113.49 24.79 6.52
N GLU A 1172 -112.35 24.91 7.20
CA GLU A 1172 -111.97 23.99 8.29
C GLU A 1172 -112.92 24.10 9.47
N ASN A 1173 -113.30 25.31 9.87
CA ASN A 1173 -114.34 25.52 10.90
C ASN A 1173 -115.68 24.92 10.45
N LEU A 1174 -116.05 25.02 9.17
CA LEU A 1174 -117.25 24.36 8.63
C LEU A 1174 -117.15 22.83 8.73
N ARG A 1175 -116.01 22.24 8.36
CA ARG A 1175 -115.74 20.79 8.50
C ARG A 1175 -115.81 20.36 9.97
N VAL A 1176 -115.15 21.08 10.87
CA VAL A 1176 -115.15 20.77 12.31
C VAL A 1176 -116.56 20.87 12.91
N ASN A 1177 -117.38 21.84 12.47
CA ASN A 1177 -118.79 21.91 12.88
C ASN A 1177 -119.64 20.78 12.28
N TYR A 1178 -119.39 20.36 11.03
CA TYR A 1178 -120.03 19.18 10.46
C TYR A 1178 -119.65 17.90 11.20
N ASP A 1179 -118.36 17.66 11.44
CA ASP A 1179 -117.83 16.53 12.20
C ASP A 1179 -118.39 16.53 13.64
N LEU A 1180 -118.63 17.70 14.23
CA LEU A 1180 -119.26 17.86 15.53
C LEU A 1180 -120.76 17.51 15.49
N VAL A 1181 -121.51 17.98 14.48
CA VAL A 1181 -122.93 17.66 14.30
C VAL A 1181 -123.11 16.16 14.06
N VAL A 1182 -122.32 15.55 13.19
CA VAL A 1182 -122.35 14.08 12.97
C VAL A 1182 -122.07 13.34 14.29
N LYS A 1183 -121.09 13.76 15.08
CA LYS A 1183 -120.80 13.16 16.40
C LYS A 1183 -121.87 13.42 17.46
N ILE A 1184 -122.72 14.43 17.29
CA ILE A 1184 -123.90 14.68 18.14
C ILE A 1184 -125.05 13.77 17.71
N GLU A 1185 -125.27 13.60 16.40
CA GLU A 1185 -126.24 12.64 15.86
C GLU A 1185 -125.87 11.18 16.20
N GLU A 1186 -124.61 10.79 16.08
CA GLU A 1186 -124.09 9.46 16.47
C GLU A 1186 -124.28 9.16 17.97
N LYS A 1187 -124.15 10.17 18.84
CA LYS A 1187 -124.33 10.01 20.30
C LYS A 1187 -125.79 10.05 20.74
N GLY A 1188 -126.65 10.73 19.98
CA GLY A 1188 -128.05 10.96 20.32
C GLY A 1188 -128.24 11.91 21.51
N PRO A 1189 -129.50 12.33 21.77
CA PRO A 1189 -129.82 13.24 22.87
C PRO A 1189 -129.78 12.53 24.23
N SER A 1190 -128.81 12.85 25.07
CA SER A 1190 -128.78 12.47 26.49
C SER A 1190 -129.46 13.53 27.36
N VAL A 1191 -130.40 13.13 28.21
CA VAL A 1191 -131.07 14.02 29.16
C VAL A 1191 -130.29 14.06 30.47
N GLU A 1192 -129.69 15.20 30.80
CA GLU A 1192 -129.12 15.43 32.13
C GLU A 1192 -130.25 15.60 33.15
N ALA A 1193 -130.40 14.62 34.05
CA ALA A 1193 -131.29 14.73 35.21
C ALA A 1193 -130.58 15.52 36.33
N PRO A 1194 -131.22 16.54 36.92
CA PRO A 1194 -130.54 17.47 37.84
C PRO A 1194 -130.39 16.91 39.26
N ASN A 1195 -129.34 17.38 39.95
CA ASN A 1195 -129.20 17.47 41.41
C ASN A 1195 -128.40 18.74 41.73
#